data_AF-A0A2N9GZD0-F1
#
_entry.id   AF-A0A2N9GZD0-F1
#
_cell.length_a   1.000
_cell.length_b   1.000
_cell.length_c   1.000
_cell.angle_alpha   90.00
_cell.angle_beta   90.00
_cell.angle_gamma   90.00
#
_symmetry.space_group_name_H-M   'P 1'
#
loop_
_entity.id
_entity.type
_entity.pdbx_description
1 polymer ?
#
loop_
_entity_poly.entity_id
_entity_poly.type
_entity_poly.pdbx_seq_one_letter_code
_entity_poly.pdbx_strand_id
1 'polypeptide(L)'
;MVDRILRLLASYSVVTCTLKHNHDGHDGPVLRLYGLTPVTKYYLRDQDASLASGMQLLHDKVFKDSWYFLKEAVLEGGIPFNKVHGMHAFEYPSKDSRFNHIFNKAMISHTTLVINKVLDKYKGFEDLKELVDVGGGLGLTLKMITSKYPNIKSINFDLSHVIQDAPPYPGVQHIQGDMFVGVPKGEVILLKCILHDWSDDRCLEILKNCYAELPDDGKVIVIELILPEAPETSAAVRCIMQIDLVMMTQNPGGKERTKQDFESLARRTGFKETHPSLVDGDVKEDESFPYAIQLANSFALPMALQSTIELGVFDILAKAGPGAKLSPSQIVAQMPTKNPDAAMMLDRILRMLASHSVLACSAIADDFGSFQRLYSLSSVSKHFVRNEDGVSLGPFMALLQDKVFLDSWSQLKVAILEGGIPFNRVHGTHAFEYPGLDPRFNQVFNTAMLNHTTIVMKQILEVYKGFEQLKLLVDVGGGLGVTLNLITSRYSHIKGINFDLPHVIQHGPPYPGVEHLGGDMFESVPKGDAIFMKWILHDWNDEHCLKLLKNCYNATPNDGKVIVVDAVLPIIPNISTFTKSTSQLDVLMMTQNPGGKERTQQEFTALATKAGFSGIRYECFVCNFWVMEFFNYVLKLEWLLRSTRVQRMGVKRGTPIGPISSSILVALPPLIYRPRSFNS
;
A
#
# COMPACT_ATOMS: atom_id res chain seq x y z
N MET A 1 7.20 -18.83 -3.36
CA MET A 1 6.82 -17.49 -3.85
C MET A 1 5.31 -17.29 -3.89
N VAL A 2 4.53 -18.16 -4.56
CA VAL A 2 3.06 -18.01 -4.67
C VAL A 2 2.35 -17.90 -3.32
N ASP A 3 2.66 -18.76 -2.34
CA ASP A 3 2.08 -18.68 -0.98
C ASP A 3 2.27 -17.30 -0.34
N ARG A 4 3.44 -16.67 -0.50
CA ARG A 4 3.75 -15.33 0.05
C ARG A 4 2.86 -14.25 -0.55
N ILE A 5 2.63 -14.31 -1.87
CA ILE A 5 1.71 -13.40 -2.57
C ILE A 5 0.27 -13.63 -2.10
N LEU A 6 -0.16 -14.89 -1.99
CA LEU A 6 -1.51 -15.21 -1.54
C LEU A 6 -1.74 -14.82 -0.06
N ARG A 7 -0.72 -14.90 0.80
CA ARG A 7 -0.78 -14.35 2.17
C ARG A 7 -0.99 -12.84 2.18
N LEU A 8 -0.23 -12.12 1.35
CA LEU A 8 -0.43 -10.68 1.17
C LEU A 8 -1.86 -10.39 0.70
N LEU A 9 -2.32 -11.03 -0.37
CA LEU A 9 -3.69 -10.85 -0.89
C LEU A 9 -4.77 -11.22 0.13
N ALA A 10 -4.55 -12.25 0.96
CA ALA A 10 -5.46 -12.61 2.05
C ALA A 10 -5.53 -11.52 3.13
N SER A 11 -4.41 -10.87 3.46
CA SER A 11 -4.40 -9.73 4.40
C SER A 11 -5.20 -8.52 3.90
N TYR A 12 -5.44 -8.43 2.58
CA TYR A 12 -6.29 -7.43 1.94
C TYR A 12 -7.71 -7.93 1.63
N SER A 13 -8.10 -9.12 2.11
CA SER A 13 -9.40 -9.74 1.82
C SER A 13 -9.67 -9.98 0.32
N VAL A 14 -8.61 -10.08 -0.49
CA VAL A 14 -8.72 -10.39 -1.94
C VAL A 14 -8.89 -11.88 -2.17
N VAL A 15 -8.36 -12.72 -1.26
CA VAL A 15 -8.58 -14.17 -1.20
C VAL A 15 -8.83 -14.58 0.24
N THR A 16 -9.51 -15.70 0.47
CA THR A 16 -9.60 -16.32 1.80
C THR A 16 -8.35 -17.17 2.07
N CYS A 17 -8.01 -17.39 3.35
CA CYS A 17 -6.93 -18.30 3.74
C CYS A 17 -7.39 -19.15 4.93
N THR A 18 -7.34 -20.47 4.80
CA THR A 18 -7.63 -21.43 5.88
C THR A 18 -6.48 -22.43 6.01
N LEU A 19 -6.46 -23.19 7.11
CA LEU A 19 -5.50 -24.28 7.28
C LEU A 19 -6.15 -25.61 6.96
N LYS A 20 -5.41 -26.49 6.30
CA LYS A 20 -5.77 -27.90 6.25
C LYS A 20 -5.42 -28.54 7.59
N HIS A 21 -6.42 -29.00 8.34
CA HIS A 21 -6.17 -29.81 9.52
C HIS A 21 -5.68 -31.19 9.08
N ASN A 22 -4.46 -31.56 9.48
CA ASN A 22 -3.99 -32.93 9.35
C ASN A 22 -4.67 -33.75 10.46
N HIS A 23 -5.39 -34.81 10.08
CA HIS A 23 -6.04 -35.71 11.03
C HIS A 23 -5.05 -36.56 11.85
N ASP A 24 -3.76 -36.58 11.47
CA ASP A 24 -2.76 -37.52 11.99
C ASP A 24 -1.62 -36.86 12.80
N GLY A 25 -1.88 -35.81 13.58
CA GLY A 25 -1.03 -35.38 14.71
C GLY A 25 0.47 -35.10 14.48
N HIS A 26 0.98 -35.10 13.25
CA HIS A 26 2.40 -35.01 12.94
C HIS A 26 2.83 -33.59 12.52
N ASP A 27 4.07 -33.24 12.88
CA ASP A 27 4.87 -32.04 12.57
C ASP A 27 5.14 -31.85 11.06
N GLY A 28 4.09 -31.87 10.24
CA GLY A 28 4.16 -31.55 8.81
C GLY A 28 4.16 -30.03 8.55
N PRO A 29 4.59 -29.58 7.36
CA PRO A 29 4.52 -28.17 7.00
C PRO A 29 3.07 -27.66 7.06
N VAL A 30 2.88 -26.45 7.59
CA VAL A 30 1.58 -25.77 7.60
C VAL A 30 1.08 -25.63 6.16
N LEU A 31 -0.01 -26.34 5.84
CA LEU A 31 -0.65 -26.22 4.54
C LEU A 31 -1.79 -25.20 4.58
N ARG A 32 -1.61 -24.08 3.87
CA ARG A 32 -2.65 -23.06 3.65
C ARG A 32 -3.48 -23.39 2.43
N LEU A 33 -4.79 -23.23 2.55
CA LEU A 33 -5.76 -23.33 1.47
C LEU A 33 -6.31 -21.94 1.18
N TYR A 34 -6.41 -21.58 -0.10
CA TYR A 34 -6.87 -20.27 -0.55
C TYR A 34 -8.15 -20.38 -1.37
N GLY A 35 -9.06 -19.42 -1.20
CA GLY A 35 -10.32 -19.34 -1.92
C GLY A 35 -10.64 -17.93 -2.41
N LEU A 36 -11.62 -17.81 -3.31
CA LEU A 36 -12.05 -16.51 -3.84
C LEU A 36 -12.93 -15.77 -2.83
N THR A 37 -12.87 -14.44 -2.84
CA THR A 37 -13.80 -13.54 -2.14
C THR A 37 -14.70 -12.83 -3.17
N PRO A 38 -15.75 -12.11 -2.75
CA PRO A 38 -16.58 -11.32 -3.67
C PRO A 38 -15.79 -10.33 -4.53
N VAL A 39 -14.67 -9.79 -4.02
CA VAL A 39 -13.77 -8.89 -4.75
C VAL A 39 -13.06 -9.62 -5.89
N THR A 40 -12.69 -10.90 -5.71
CA THR A 40 -11.91 -11.64 -6.71
C THR A 40 -12.65 -11.82 -8.02
N LYS A 41 -14.00 -11.82 -8.03
CA LYS A 41 -14.82 -12.00 -9.23
C LYS A 41 -14.46 -10.98 -10.32
N TYR A 42 -14.08 -9.76 -9.92
CA TYR A 42 -13.71 -8.68 -10.84
C TYR A 42 -12.33 -8.84 -11.48
N TYR A 43 -11.50 -9.80 -11.05
CA TYR A 43 -10.13 -9.99 -11.55
C TYR A 43 -9.93 -11.30 -12.33
N LEU A 44 -10.97 -12.13 -12.45
CA LEU A 44 -10.91 -13.39 -13.18
C LEU A 44 -10.70 -13.12 -14.67
N ARG A 45 -9.83 -13.89 -15.34
CA ARG A 45 -9.45 -13.69 -16.75
C ARG A 45 -10.52 -14.18 -17.74
N ASP A 46 -11.31 -15.17 -17.34
CA ASP A 46 -12.27 -15.85 -18.22
C ASP A 46 -13.68 -15.25 -18.14
N GLN A 47 -13.83 -14.05 -17.55
CA GLN A 47 -15.11 -13.33 -17.55
C GLN A 47 -15.14 -12.29 -18.66
N ASP A 48 -16.33 -12.08 -19.23
CA ASP A 48 -16.59 -11.12 -20.31
C ASP A 48 -16.14 -9.69 -19.95
N ALA A 49 -16.11 -9.35 -18.66
CA ALA A 49 -15.57 -8.09 -18.15
C ALA A 49 -14.72 -8.31 -16.90
N SER A 50 -13.48 -7.81 -16.92
CA SER A 50 -12.50 -7.98 -15.85
C SER A 50 -11.71 -6.69 -15.64
N LEU A 51 -11.54 -6.28 -14.39
CA LEU A 51 -10.69 -5.15 -13.98
C LEU A 51 -9.19 -5.43 -14.15
N ALA A 52 -8.80 -6.66 -14.53
CA ALA A 52 -7.42 -6.97 -14.86
C ALA A 52 -6.88 -6.12 -16.03
N SER A 53 -7.72 -5.77 -17.01
CA SER A 53 -7.36 -4.86 -18.10
C SER A 53 -7.16 -3.41 -17.61
N GLY A 54 -8.01 -2.95 -16.68
CA GLY A 54 -7.85 -1.66 -16.01
C GLY A 54 -6.55 -1.59 -15.19
N MET A 55 -6.22 -2.64 -14.44
CA MET A 55 -4.91 -2.75 -13.77
C MET A 55 -3.76 -2.67 -14.78
N GLN A 56 -3.88 -3.36 -15.91
CA GLN A 56 -2.84 -3.32 -16.95
C GLN A 56 -2.64 -1.90 -17.51
N LEU A 57 -3.72 -1.16 -17.75
CA LEU A 57 -3.65 0.23 -18.19
C LEU A 57 -2.99 1.14 -17.13
N LEU A 58 -3.51 1.11 -15.91
CA LEU A 58 -3.06 1.98 -14.82
C LEU A 58 -1.60 1.72 -14.41
N HIS A 59 -1.12 0.48 -14.56
CA HIS A 59 0.26 0.11 -14.30
C HIS A 59 1.15 0.08 -15.55
N ASP A 60 0.62 0.41 -16.73
CA ASP A 60 1.44 0.56 -17.93
C ASP A 60 2.41 1.73 -17.74
N LYS A 61 3.64 1.59 -18.25
CA LYS A 61 4.69 2.60 -18.14
C LYS A 61 4.22 3.96 -18.64
N VAL A 62 3.42 3.99 -19.71
CA VAL A 62 2.88 5.23 -20.31
C VAL A 62 2.08 6.04 -19.29
N PHE A 63 1.21 5.40 -18.50
CA PHE A 63 0.43 6.05 -17.45
C PHE A 63 1.24 6.27 -16.18
N LYS A 64 2.01 5.26 -15.74
CA LYS A 64 2.71 5.29 -14.47
C LYS A 64 3.79 6.37 -14.42
N ASP A 65 4.49 6.62 -15.53
CA ASP A 65 5.61 7.56 -15.56
C ASP A 65 5.20 9.00 -15.24
N SER A 66 3.96 9.39 -15.59
CA SER A 66 3.45 10.73 -15.29
C SER A 66 3.35 11.00 -13.78
N TRP A 67 3.16 9.96 -12.97
CA TRP A 67 2.99 10.14 -11.52
C TRP A 67 4.28 10.56 -10.81
N TYR A 68 5.45 10.30 -11.41
CA TYR A 68 6.72 10.77 -10.87
C TYR A 68 6.91 12.29 -11.00
N PHE A 69 6.05 12.98 -11.75
CA PHE A 69 6.07 14.44 -11.94
C PHE A 69 5.01 15.16 -11.11
N LEU A 70 4.36 14.48 -10.16
CA LEU A 70 3.26 15.04 -9.38
C LEU A 70 3.72 16.24 -8.53
N LYS A 71 4.90 16.16 -7.91
CA LYS A 71 5.51 17.27 -7.17
C LYS A 71 5.82 18.46 -8.08
N GLU A 72 6.48 18.22 -9.20
CA GLU A 72 6.87 19.23 -10.20
C GLU A 72 5.62 19.92 -10.75
N ALA A 73 4.53 19.18 -10.96
CA ALA A 73 3.27 19.75 -11.43
C ALA A 73 2.66 20.70 -10.38
N VAL A 74 2.75 20.40 -9.08
CA VAL A 74 2.33 21.35 -8.02
C VAL A 74 3.21 22.60 -8.00
N LEU A 75 4.54 22.46 -8.14
CA LEU A 75 5.48 23.58 -8.02
C LEU A 75 5.57 24.48 -9.27
N GLU A 76 5.42 23.89 -10.45
CA GLU A 76 5.68 24.55 -11.73
C GLU A 76 4.44 24.66 -12.63
N GLY A 77 3.38 23.91 -12.32
CA GLY A 77 2.23 23.76 -13.19
C GLY A 77 2.47 22.79 -14.34
N GLY A 78 1.52 22.76 -15.27
CA GLY A 78 1.50 21.85 -16.41
C GLY A 78 0.95 20.46 -16.06
N ILE A 79 0.73 19.65 -17.09
CA ILE A 79 0.10 18.33 -16.98
C ILE A 79 1.18 17.26 -16.97
N PRO A 80 1.26 16.41 -15.92
CA PRO A 80 2.30 15.39 -15.82
C PRO A 80 2.44 14.49 -17.05
N PHE A 81 1.33 14.03 -17.64
CA PHE A 81 1.38 13.22 -18.86
C PHE A 81 2.01 13.98 -20.03
N ASN A 82 1.61 15.23 -20.25
CA ASN A 82 2.17 16.06 -21.32
C ASN A 82 3.66 16.34 -21.10
N LYS A 83 4.11 16.50 -19.84
CA LYS A 83 5.54 16.68 -19.51
C LYS A 83 6.36 15.44 -19.92
N VAL A 84 5.81 14.24 -19.74
CA VAL A 84 6.50 12.99 -20.07
C VAL A 84 6.48 12.70 -21.57
N HIS A 85 5.34 12.87 -22.23
CA HIS A 85 5.12 12.38 -23.59
C HIS A 85 5.07 13.48 -24.66
N GLY A 86 5.04 14.75 -24.26
CA GLY A 86 5.01 15.90 -25.17
C GLY A 86 3.70 16.08 -25.95
N MET A 87 2.62 15.40 -25.56
CA MET A 87 1.31 15.46 -26.22
C MET A 87 0.17 15.13 -25.25
N HIS A 88 -1.07 15.34 -25.69
CA HIS A 88 -2.27 15.03 -24.92
C HIS A 88 -2.50 13.52 -24.77
N ALA A 89 -3.08 13.08 -23.64
CA ALA A 89 -3.37 11.66 -23.38
C ALA A 89 -4.21 10.99 -24.48
N PHE A 90 -5.25 11.65 -24.97
CA PHE A 90 -6.07 11.15 -26.09
C PHE A 90 -5.40 11.17 -27.47
N GLU A 91 -4.28 11.88 -27.65
CA GLU A 91 -3.52 11.82 -28.91
C GLU A 91 -2.53 10.64 -28.92
N TYR A 92 -2.05 10.22 -27.75
CA TYR A 92 -1.01 9.20 -27.61
C TYR A 92 -1.39 7.83 -28.20
N PRO A 93 -2.62 7.29 -28.01
CA PRO A 93 -3.04 6.01 -28.61
C PRO A 93 -2.86 5.94 -30.12
N SER A 94 -3.04 7.05 -30.84
CA SER A 94 -2.84 7.09 -32.30
C SER A 94 -1.39 6.82 -32.74
N LYS A 95 -0.42 6.96 -31.83
CA LYS A 95 1.02 6.78 -32.09
C LYS A 95 1.58 5.46 -31.55
N ASP A 96 0.88 4.81 -30.62
CA ASP A 96 1.31 3.55 -30.00
C ASP A 96 0.13 2.55 -30.02
N SER A 97 0.14 1.66 -31.01
CA SER A 97 -0.92 0.65 -31.19
C SER A 97 -1.01 -0.34 -30.04
N ARG A 98 0.12 -0.65 -29.37
CA ARG A 98 0.14 -1.50 -28.18
C ARG A 98 -0.58 -0.81 -27.03
N PHE A 99 -0.28 0.46 -26.79
CA PHE A 99 -0.96 1.24 -25.76
C PHE A 99 -2.44 1.45 -26.09
N ASN A 100 -2.79 1.76 -27.36
CA ASN A 100 -4.17 1.86 -27.83
C ASN A 100 -4.97 0.58 -27.52
N HIS A 101 -4.39 -0.59 -27.80
CA HIS A 101 -5.03 -1.87 -27.48
C HIS A 101 -5.29 -2.05 -25.98
N ILE A 102 -4.30 -1.71 -25.13
CA ILE A 102 -4.45 -1.79 -23.66
C ILE A 102 -5.54 -0.84 -23.17
N PHE A 103 -5.52 0.41 -23.64
CA PHE A 103 -6.49 1.44 -23.31
C PHE A 103 -7.91 1.00 -23.68
N ASN A 104 -8.13 0.62 -24.94
CA ASN A 104 -9.46 0.21 -25.41
C ASN A 104 -9.97 -1.03 -24.68
N LYS A 105 -9.11 -2.01 -24.41
CA LYS A 105 -9.51 -3.20 -23.64
C LYS A 105 -9.94 -2.85 -22.21
N ALA A 106 -9.25 -1.91 -21.57
CA ALA A 106 -9.63 -1.41 -20.25
C ALA A 106 -10.97 -0.66 -20.29
N MET A 107 -11.18 0.21 -21.29
CA MET A 107 -12.42 0.97 -21.47
C MET A 107 -13.62 0.05 -21.75
N ILE A 108 -13.45 -0.98 -22.58
CA ILE A 108 -14.48 -2.01 -22.84
C ILE A 108 -14.86 -2.70 -21.53
N SER A 109 -13.87 -3.20 -20.78
CA SER A 109 -14.11 -3.97 -19.55
C SER A 109 -14.82 -3.12 -18.49
N HIS A 110 -14.37 -1.87 -18.29
CA HIS A 110 -15.00 -0.94 -17.36
C HIS A 110 -16.42 -0.57 -17.80
N THR A 111 -16.62 -0.26 -19.08
CA THR A 111 -17.93 0.08 -19.65
C THR A 111 -18.92 -1.06 -19.47
N THR A 112 -18.53 -2.31 -19.73
CA THR A 112 -19.41 -3.46 -19.52
C THR A 112 -19.86 -3.57 -18.06
N LEU A 113 -18.96 -3.41 -17.09
CA LEU A 113 -19.30 -3.48 -15.66
C LEU A 113 -20.26 -2.36 -15.23
N VAL A 114 -20.01 -1.13 -15.68
CA VAL A 114 -20.82 0.03 -15.32
C VAL A 114 -22.18 0.00 -16.03
N ILE A 115 -22.22 -0.21 -17.34
CA ILE A 115 -23.45 -0.14 -18.13
C ILE A 115 -24.41 -1.28 -17.79
N ASN A 116 -23.92 -2.47 -17.42
CA ASN A 116 -24.80 -3.52 -16.89
C ASN A 116 -25.61 -3.01 -15.67
N LYS A 117 -24.94 -2.39 -14.68
CA LYS A 117 -25.62 -1.81 -13.52
C LYS A 117 -26.55 -0.66 -13.90
N VAL A 118 -26.14 0.20 -14.83
CA VAL A 118 -26.97 1.31 -15.31
C VAL A 118 -28.25 0.78 -15.96
N LEU A 119 -28.15 -0.20 -16.85
CA LEU A 119 -29.31 -0.80 -17.52
C LEU A 119 -30.26 -1.48 -16.53
N ASP A 120 -29.76 -2.01 -15.41
CA ASP A 120 -30.58 -2.65 -14.39
C ASP A 120 -31.40 -1.65 -13.57
N LYS A 121 -30.84 -0.47 -13.25
CA LYS A 121 -31.47 0.49 -12.33
C LYS A 121 -32.02 1.76 -13.00
N TYR A 122 -31.40 2.24 -14.07
CA TYR A 122 -31.79 3.48 -14.73
C TYR A 122 -32.82 3.22 -15.82
N LYS A 123 -33.99 3.84 -15.68
CA LYS A 123 -35.15 3.67 -16.56
C LYS A 123 -35.26 4.72 -17.66
N GLY A 124 -34.38 5.72 -17.68
CA GLY A 124 -34.48 6.84 -18.62
C GLY A 124 -34.17 6.52 -20.08
N PHE A 125 -33.89 5.25 -20.41
CA PHE A 125 -33.76 4.74 -21.79
C PHE A 125 -35.06 4.13 -22.33
N GLU A 126 -36.07 3.90 -21.49
CA GLU A 126 -37.37 3.41 -21.93
C GLU A 126 -38.04 4.46 -22.84
N ASP A 127 -38.72 3.98 -23.89
CA ASP A 127 -39.47 4.77 -24.88
C ASP A 127 -38.69 5.79 -25.74
N LEU A 128 -37.35 5.81 -25.64
CA LEU A 128 -36.52 6.65 -26.51
C LEU A 128 -36.58 6.20 -27.97
N LYS A 129 -36.53 7.17 -28.90
CA LYS A 129 -36.46 6.89 -30.35
C LYS A 129 -35.06 7.10 -30.89
N GLU A 130 -34.34 8.09 -30.36
CA GLU A 130 -33.00 8.46 -30.83
C GLU A 130 -32.05 8.75 -29.67
N LEU A 131 -30.82 8.21 -29.74
CA LEU A 131 -29.79 8.40 -28.73
C LEU A 131 -28.43 8.64 -29.39
N VAL A 132 -27.79 9.74 -29.02
CA VAL A 132 -26.42 10.07 -29.46
C VAL A 132 -25.47 9.87 -28.27
N ASP A 133 -24.42 9.07 -28.44
CA ASP A 133 -23.35 8.92 -27.46
C ASP A 133 -22.13 9.74 -27.91
N VAL A 134 -21.84 10.82 -27.20
CA VAL A 134 -20.75 11.76 -27.53
C VAL A 134 -19.51 11.36 -26.75
N GLY A 135 -18.42 11.09 -27.47
CA GLY A 135 -17.24 10.42 -26.90
C GLY A 135 -17.52 8.94 -26.62
N GLY A 136 -18.36 8.29 -27.43
CA GLY A 136 -18.81 6.91 -27.21
C GLY A 136 -17.75 5.83 -27.47
N GLY A 137 -16.52 6.22 -27.83
CA GLY A 137 -15.41 5.34 -28.08
C GLY A 137 -15.69 4.37 -29.22
N LEU A 138 -15.43 3.08 -28.97
CA LEU A 138 -15.73 2.00 -29.90
C LEU A 138 -17.24 1.66 -29.98
N GLY A 139 -18.12 2.43 -29.33
CA GLY A 139 -19.58 2.28 -29.44
C GLY A 139 -20.20 1.19 -28.55
N LEU A 140 -19.44 0.66 -27.58
CA LEU A 140 -19.91 -0.45 -26.72
C LEU A 140 -21.09 -0.06 -25.83
N THR A 141 -21.11 1.16 -25.30
CA THR A 141 -22.21 1.67 -24.48
C THR A 141 -23.53 1.59 -25.26
N LEU A 142 -23.55 2.15 -26.47
CA LEU A 142 -24.72 2.07 -27.36
C LEU A 142 -25.04 0.64 -27.75
N LYS A 143 -24.04 -0.19 -28.11
CA LYS A 143 -24.29 -1.61 -28.38
C LYS A 143 -25.10 -2.28 -27.26
N MET A 144 -24.73 -2.05 -26.01
CA MET A 144 -25.43 -2.64 -24.85
C MET A 144 -26.84 -2.05 -24.67
N ILE A 145 -26.99 -0.73 -24.79
CA ILE A 145 -28.29 -0.05 -24.69
C ILE A 145 -29.23 -0.51 -25.81
N THR A 146 -28.81 -0.43 -27.07
CA THR A 146 -29.60 -0.83 -28.25
C THR A 146 -29.93 -2.33 -28.24
N SER A 147 -29.07 -3.19 -27.68
CA SER A 147 -29.39 -4.61 -27.50
C SER A 147 -30.57 -4.84 -26.55
N LYS A 148 -30.71 -4.00 -25.51
CA LYS A 148 -31.84 -4.05 -24.57
C LYS A 148 -33.07 -3.30 -25.10
N TYR A 149 -32.84 -2.23 -25.87
CA TYR A 149 -33.85 -1.33 -26.42
C TYR A 149 -33.70 -1.22 -27.95
N PRO A 150 -34.12 -2.24 -28.72
CA PRO A 150 -33.84 -2.34 -30.15
C PRO A 150 -34.53 -1.28 -31.03
N ASN A 151 -35.49 -0.54 -30.47
CA ASN A 151 -36.20 0.52 -31.17
C ASN A 151 -35.43 1.86 -31.20
N ILE A 152 -34.35 1.99 -30.42
CA ILE A 152 -33.56 3.21 -30.34
C ILE A 152 -32.62 3.29 -31.54
N LYS A 153 -32.78 4.31 -32.39
CA LYS A 153 -31.77 4.68 -33.39
C LYS A 153 -30.58 5.32 -32.68
N SER A 154 -29.41 4.71 -32.80
CA SER A 154 -28.25 5.09 -31.99
C SER A 154 -27.13 5.66 -32.84
N ILE A 155 -26.54 6.78 -32.43
CA ILE A 155 -25.40 7.42 -33.10
C ILE A 155 -24.21 7.41 -32.13
N ASN A 156 -23.17 6.66 -32.47
CA ASN A 156 -21.87 6.74 -31.79
C ASN A 156 -21.06 7.87 -32.41
N PHE A 157 -20.70 8.88 -31.62
CA PHE A 157 -19.94 10.03 -32.09
C PHE A 157 -18.60 10.14 -31.37
N ASP A 158 -17.51 10.10 -32.12
CA ASP A 158 -16.14 10.21 -31.57
C ASP A 158 -15.14 10.73 -32.62
N LEU A 159 -13.89 10.91 -32.23
CA LEU A 159 -12.79 11.32 -33.10
C LEU A 159 -12.59 10.33 -34.26
N SER A 160 -12.11 10.85 -35.39
CA SER A 160 -11.94 10.05 -36.62
C SER A 160 -11.13 8.77 -36.41
N HIS A 161 -10.00 8.85 -35.71
CA HIS A 161 -9.14 7.68 -35.48
C HIS A 161 -9.79 6.63 -34.56
N VAL A 162 -10.71 7.03 -33.67
CA VAL A 162 -11.44 6.11 -32.80
C VAL A 162 -12.56 5.41 -33.57
N ILE A 163 -13.32 6.17 -34.37
CA ILE A 163 -14.42 5.63 -35.19
C ILE A 163 -13.92 4.67 -36.28
N GLN A 164 -12.71 4.89 -36.83
CA GLN A 164 -12.10 3.97 -37.79
C GLN A 164 -11.88 2.56 -37.21
N ASP A 165 -11.65 2.45 -35.91
CA ASP A 165 -11.45 1.18 -35.20
C ASP A 165 -12.76 0.62 -34.60
N ALA A 166 -13.88 1.36 -34.69
CA ALA A 166 -15.15 0.96 -34.10
C ALA A 166 -15.78 -0.24 -34.85
N PRO A 167 -16.09 -1.36 -34.15
CA PRO A 167 -16.75 -2.49 -34.77
C PRO A 167 -18.18 -2.13 -35.19
N PRO A 168 -18.68 -2.63 -36.33
CA PRO A 168 -20.07 -2.39 -36.72
C PRO A 168 -21.02 -3.08 -35.73
N TYR A 169 -21.95 -2.30 -35.17
CA TYR A 169 -23.02 -2.83 -34.32
C TYR A 169 -24.41 -2.60 -34.96
N PRO A 170 -25.29 -3.62 -35.00
CA PRO A 170 -26.64 -3.46 -35.50
C PRO A 170 -27.39 -2.34 -34.77
N GLY A 171 -27.99 -1.40 -35.50
CA GLY A 171 -28.73 -0.27 -34.94
C GLY A 171 -27.88 0.90 -34.44
N VAL A 172 -26.54 0.81 -34.56
CA VAL A 172 -25.61 1.88 -34.21
C VAL A 172 -24.95 2.44 -35.46
N GLN A 173 -25.12 3.73 -35.71
CA GLN A 173 -24.42 4.48 -36.73
C GLN A 173 -23.18 5.12 -36.13
N HIS A 174 -22.01 4.91 -36.73
CA HIS A 174 -20.77 5.57 -36.31
C HIS A 174 -20.55 6.86 -37.11
N ILE A 175 -20.38 7.98 -36.42
CA ILE A 175 -20.13 9.30 -37.00
C ILE A 175 -18.85 9.86 -36.40
N GLN A 176 -17.93 10.30 -37.26
CA GLN A 176 -16.71 10.97 -36.82
C GLN A 176 -16.91 12.48 -36.66
N GLY A 177 -16.29 13.07 -35.65
CA GLY A 177 -16.20 14.51 -35.49
C GLY A 177 -15.49 14.91 -34.20
N ASP A 178 -15.57 16.20 -33.88
CA ASP A 178 -14.99 16.77 -32.66
C ASP A 178 -16.10 17.45 -31.86
N MET A 179 -16.33 16.96 -30.64
CA MET A 179 -17.37 17.46 -29.73
C MET A 179 -17.20 18.94 -29.36
N PHE A 180 -16.00 19.50 -29.52
CA PHE A 180 -15.73 20.93 -29.31
C PHE A 180 -16.11 21.79 -30.52
N VAL A 181 -16.27 21.20 -31.69
CA VAL A 181 -16.76 21.87 -32.91
C VAL A 181 -18.28 21.76 -33.02
N GLY A 182 -18.84 20.58 -32.72
CA GLY A 182 -20.28 20.32 -32.74
C GLY A 182 -20.58 18.84 -32.52
N VAL A 183 -21.84 18.50 -32.30
CA VAL A 183 -22.31 17.12 -32.10
C VAL A 183 -23.48 16.81 -33.04
N PRO A 184 -23.78 15.53 -33.32
CA PRO A 184 -24.99 15.18 -34.08
C PRO A 184 -26.27 15.52 -33.31
N LYS A 185 -27.30 15.92 -34.05
CA LYS A 185 -28.65 16.11 -33.52
C LYS A 185 -29.21 14.80 -32.97
N GLY A 186 -29.92 14.88 -31.84
CA GLY A 186 -30.65 13.73 -31.27
C GLY A 186 -31.72 14.14 -30.26
N GLU A 187 -32.64 13.23 -29.96
CA GLU A 187 -33.64 13.39 -28.89
C GLU A 187 -32.96 13.41 -27.51
N VAL A 188 -31.97 12.55 -27.33
CA VAL A 188 -31.18 12.42 -26.10
C VAL A 188 -29.70 12.32 -26.44
N ILE A 189 -28.87 13.02 -25.67
CA ILE A 189 -27.40 12.92 -25.75
C ILE A 189 -26.85 12.28 -24.48
N LEU A 190 -25.99 11.28 -24.63
CA LEU A 190 -25.29 10.59 -23.55
C LEU A 190 -23.84 11.04 -23.48
N LEU A 191 -23.37 11.29 -22.26
CA LEU A 191 -21.97 11.55 -21.91
C LEU A 191 -21.57 10.62 -20.77
N LYS A 192 -20.64 9.68 -21.01
CA LYS A 192 -20.22 8.69 -20.01
C LYS A 192 -18.72 8.75 -19.77
N CYS A 193 -18.30 9.26 -18.61
CA CYS A 193 -16.88 9.53 -18.30
C CYS A 193 -16.25 10.43 -19.37
N ILE A 194 -16.86 11.59 -19.61
CA ILE A 194 -16.41 12.59 -20.59
C ILE A 194 -16.16 13.91 -19.89
N LEU A 195 -17.08 14.38 -19.05
CA LEU A 195 -16.94 15.67 -18.41
C LEU A 195 -15.77 15.65 -17.42
N HIS A 196 -15.47 14.52 -16.80
CA HIS A 196 -14.35 14.41 -15.87
C HIS A 196 -12.96 14.59 -16.51
N ASP A 197 -12.84 14.43 -17.84
CA ASP A 197 -11.59 14.61 -18.56
C ASP A 197 -11.21 16.09 -18.73
N TRP A 198 -12.15 17.00 -18.53
CA TRP A 198 -12.00 18.39 -18.95
C TRP A 198 -12.20 19.38 -17.82
N SER A 199 -11.64 20.59 -18.00
CA SER A 199 -11.92 21.75 -17.14
C SER A 199 -13.39 22.18 -17.25
N ASP A 200 -13.86 22.99 -16.30
CA ASP A 200 -15.26 23.46 -16.32
C ASP A 200 -15.59 24.28 -17.57
N ASP A 201 -14.66 25.11 -18.05
CA ASP A 201 -14.87 25.90 -19.27
C ASP A 201 -15.02 25.00 -20.50
N ARG A 202 -14.21 23.94 -20.59
CA ARG A 202 -14.31 22.94 -21.66
C ARG A 202 -15.56 22.08 -21.54
N CYS A 203 -15.98 21.72 -20.32
CA CYS A 203 -17.28 21.08 -20.09
C CYS A 203 -18.44 21.95 -20.55
N LEU A 204 -18.39 23.27 -20.32
CA LEU A 204 -19.43 24.18 -20.79
C LEU A 204 -19.47 24.28 -22.32
N GLU A 205 -18.31 24.24 -22.99
CA GLU A 205 -18.27 24.18 -24.45
C GLU A 205 -18.97 22.91 -24.97
N ILE A 206 -18.62 21.74 -24.41
CA ILE A 206 -19.24 20.45 -24.77
C ILE A 206 -20.75 20.52 -24.52
N LEU A 207 -21.17 20.93 -23.32
CA LEU A 207 -22.58 20.97 -22.95
C LEU A 207 -23.38 21.97 -23.78
N LYS A 208 -22.79 23.11 -24.18
CA LYS A 208 -23.44 24.07 -25.10
C LYS A 208 -23.64 23.49 -26.49
N ASN A 209 -22.65 22.76 -27.02
CA ASN A 209 -22.78 22.06 -28.29
C ASN A 209 -23.88 20.99 -28.21
N CYS A 210 -23.94 20.23 -27.12
CA CYS A 210 -25.04 19.30 -26.88
C CYS A 210 -26.40 20.02 -26.78
N TYR A 211 -26.48 21.10 -26.01
CA TYR A 211 -27.72 21.85 -25.81
C TYR A 211 -28.28 22.42 -27.13
N ALA A 212 -27.42 22.91 -28.02
CA ALA A 212 -27.82 23.46 -29.31
C ALA A 212 -28.45 22.41 -30.26
N GLU A 213 -28.14 21.13 -30.04
CA GLU A 213 -28.52 20.02 -30.91
C GLU A 213 -29.66 19.16 -30.31
N LEU A 214 -30.20 19.57 -29.16
CA LEU A 214 -31.37 18.96 -28.53
C LEU A 214 -32.67 19.68 -28.94
N PRO A 215 -33.81 18.96 -29.00
CA PRO A 215 -35.13 19.60 -29.05
C PRO A 215 -35.45 20.29 -27.70
N ASP A 216 -36.52 21.11 -27.69
CA ASP A 216 -36.94 21.87 -26.49
C ASP A 216 -37.20 21.00 -25.23
N ASP A 217 -37.63 19.75 -25.44
CA ASP A 217 -37.88 18.74 -24.41
C ASP A 217 -36.76 17.67 -24.34
N GLY A 218 -35.66 17.88 -25.05
CA GLY A 218 -34.50 17.00 -25.07
C GLY A 218 -33.73 17.02 -23.74
N LYS A 219 -32.93 15.97 -23.52
CA LYS A 219 -32.13 15.83 -22.29
C LYS A 219 -30.71 15.33 -22.57
N VAL A 220 -29.79 15.71 -21.68
CA VAL A 220 -28.46 15.09 -21.59
C VAL A 220 -28.45 14.10 -20.43
N ILE A 221 -28.00 12.87 -20.69
CA ILE A 221 -27.71 11.88 -19.66
C ILE A 221 -26.21 11.91 -19.39
N VAL A 222 -25.82 12.15 -18.14
CA VAL A 222 -24.42 12.16 -17.70
C VAL A 222 -24.19 10.98 -16.76
N ILE A 223 -23.25 10.11 -17.10
CA ILE A 223 -22.83 8.98 -16.27
C ILE A 223 -21.39 9.24 -15.81
N GLU A 224 -21.25 9.68 -14.56
CA GLU A 224 -19.98 10.10 -13.97
C GLU A 224 -19.87 9.65 -12.50
N LEU A 225 -18.65 9.68 -11.98
CA LEU A 225 -18.41 9.56 -10.55
C LEU A 225 -18.74 10.89 -9.87
N ILE A 226 -19.40 10.83 -8.71
CA ILE A 226 -19.78 12.03 -7.95
C ILE A 226 -18.88 12.15 -6.72
N LEU A 227 -18.15 13.25 -6.65
CA LEU A 227 -17.32 13.60 -5.51
C LEU A 227 -18.21 13.92 -4.29
N PRO A 228 -17.93 13.37 -3.10
CA PRO A 228 -18.66 13.72 -1.89
C PRO A 228 -18.35 15.16 -1.45
N GLU A 229 -19.35 15.83 -0.88
CA GLU A 229 -19.20 17.19 -0.33
C GLU A 229 -18.42 17.18 0.99
N ALA A 230 -18.67 16.17 1.83
CA ALA A 230 -18.03 16.02 3.13
C ALA A 230 -16.81 15.08 3.07
N PRO A 231 -15.78 15.29 3.91
CA PRO A 231 -14.70 14.32 4.07
C PRO A 231 -15.23 12.98 4.61
N GLU A 232 -14.96 11.90 3.90
CA GLU A 232 -15.39 10.53 4.24
C GLU A 232 -14.28 9.53 3.87
N THR A 233 -14.33 8.33 4.45
CA THR A 233 -13.31 7.29 4.31
C THR A 233 -13.87 5.95 3.82
N SER A 234 -15.00 5.91 3.10
CA SER A 234 -15.49 4.66 2.50
C SER A 234 -14.64 4.22 1.31
N ALA A 235 -14.74 2.94 0.91
CA ALA A 235 -14.02 2.42 -0.25
C ALA A 235 -14.41 3.14 -1.56
N ALA A 236 -15.71 3.49 -1.69
CA ALA A 236 -16.22 4.28 -2.81
C ALA A 236 -15.55 5.65 -2.89
N VAL A 237 -15.48 6.37 -1.77
CA VAL A 237 -14.83 7.69 -1.72
C VAL A 237 -13.34 7.58 -2.03
N ARG A 238 -12.62 6.59 -1.48
CA ARG A 238 -11.20 6.37 -1.82
C ARG A 238 -10.99 6.09 -3.30
N CYS A 239 -11.84 5.27 -3.90
CA CYS A 239 -11.84 5.02 -5.35
C CYS A 239 -11.98 6.32 -6.14
N ILE A 240 -12.97 7.16 -5.81
CA ILE A 240 -13.19 8.45 -6.46
C ILE A 240 -11.97 9.36 -6.33
N MET A 241 -11.36 9.47 -5.14
CA MET A 241 -10.17 10.29 -4.94
C MET A 241 -8.96 9.81 -5.78
N GLN A 242 -8.81 8.50 -5.94
CA GLN A 242 -7.73 7.96 -6.77
C GLN A 242 -7.98 8.25 -8.26
N ILE A 243 -9.21 8.11 -8.75
CA ILE A 243 -9.57 8.48 -10.13
C ILE A 243 -9.42 9.98 -10.35
N ASP A 244 -9.78 10.83 -9.39
CA ASP A 244 -9.55 12.28 -9.48
C ASP A 244 -8.07 12.61 -9.68
N LEU A 245 -7.16 11.95 -8.96
CA LEU A 245 -5.73 12.13 -9.19
C LEU A 245 -5.25 11.55 -10.53
N VAL A 246 -5.88 10.49 -11.06
CA VAL A 246 -5.63 10.07 -12.45
C VAL A 246 -6.02 11.20 -13.40
N MET A 247 -7.22 11.78 -13.26
CA MET A 247 -7.65 12.90 -14.11
C MET A 247 -6.69 14.09 -14.02
N MET A 248 -6.20 14.43 -12.82
CA MET A 248 -5.21 15.49 -12.63
C MET A 248 -3.89 15.23 -13.35
N THR A 249 -3.44 13.98 -13.39
CA THR A 249 -2.14 13.60 -13.92
C THR A 249 -2.16 13.37 -15.42
N GLN A 250 -3.28 12.91 -15.96
CA GLN A 250 -3.45 12.54 -17.36
C GLN A 250 -4.01 13.68 -18.21
N ASN A 251 -4.96 14.46 -17.68
CA ASN A 251 -5.79 15.35 -18.50
C ASN A 251 -5.67 16.84 -18.09
N PRO A 252 -5.56 17.77 -19.05
CA PRO A 252 -5.57 19.21 -18.78
C PRO A 252 -6.89 19.70 -18.18
N GLY A 253 -6.85 20.01 -16.89
CA GLY A 253 -8.00 20.50 -16.13
C GLY A 253 -9.04 19.42 -15.77
N GLY A 254 -8.76 18.15 -16.09
CA GLY A 254 -9.61 17.03 -15.72
C GLY A 254 -9.75 16.89 -14.20
N LYS A 255 -10.98 16.63 -13.74
CA LYS A 255 -11.35 16.53 -12.33
C LYS A 255 -12.67 15.81 -12.11
N GLU A 256 -12.77 15.16 -10.97
CA GLU A 256 -14.06 14.69 -10.43
C GLU A 256 -14.81 15.85 -9.77
N ARG A 257 -16.14 15.81 -9.87
CA ARG A 257 -17.03 16.94 -9.53
C ARG A 257 -18.07 16.54 -8.49
N THR A 258 -18.43 17.50 -7.65
CA THR A 258 -19.57 17.33 -6.74
C THR A 258 -20.89 17.40 -7.52
N LYS A 259 -21.98 16.98 -6.87
CA LYS A 259 -23.33 17.17 -7.41
C LYS A 259 -23.60 18.65 -7.75
N GLN A 260 -23.24 19.57 -6.85
CA GLN A 260 -23.45 21.01 -7.04
C GLN A 260 -22.66 21.56 -8.24
N ASP A 261 -21.45 21.06 -8.49
CA ASP A 261 -20.66 21.44 -9.66
C ASP A 261 -21.38 21.05 -10.96
N PHE A 262 -21.94 19.83 -11.04
CA PHE A 262 -22.73 19.41 -12.20
C PHE A 262 -24.02 20.24 -12.37
N GLU A 263 -24.72 20.55 -11.28
CA GLU A 263 -25.91 21.43 -11.32
C GLU A 263 -25.56 22.85 -11.77
N SER A 264 -24.39 23.36 -11.39
CA SER A 264 -23.84 24.64 -11.85
C SER A 264 -23.53 24.61 -13.35
N LEU A 265 -22.86 23.56 -13.84
CA LEU A 265 -22.58 23.37 -15.27
C LEU A 265 -23.88 23.32 -16.09
N ALA A 266 -24.87 22.55 -15.62
CA ALA A 266 -26.17 22.44 -16.27
C ALA A 266 -26.88 23.81 -16.38
N ARG A 267 -26.96 24.53 -15.26
CA ARG A 267 -27.59 25.86 -15.19
C ARG A 267 -26.88 26.89 -16.06
N ARG A 268 -25.55 26.92 -16.04
CA ARG A 268 -24.73 27.84 -16.85
C ARG A 268 -24.82 27.55 -18.35
N THR A 269 -25.21 26.34 -18.73
CA THR A 269 -25.43 25.96 -20.13
C THR A 269 -26.83 26.35 -20.62
N GLY A 270 -27.85 26.25 -19.76
CA GLY A 270 -29.24 26.56 -20.10
C GLY A 270 -30.24 25.43 -19.79
N PHE A 271 -29.78 24.32 -19.20
CA PHE A 271 -30.68 23.26 -18.72
C PHE A 271 -31.49 23.75 -17.52
N LYS A 272 -32.80 23.49 -17.53
CA LYS A 272 -33.76 23.99 -16.53
C LYS A 272 -33.83 23.11 -15.29
N GLU A 273 -33.67 21.80 -15.46
CA GLU A 273 -33.84 20.80 -14.41
C GLU A 273 -32.68 19.80 -14.40
N THR A 274 -32.37 19.28 -13.22
CA THR A 274 -31.36 18.25 -13.00
C THR A 274 -31.95 17.14 -12.14
N HIS A 275 -31.91 15.90 -12.64
CA HIS A 275 -32.47 14.73 -11.95
C HIS A 275 -31.37 13.74 -11.55
N PRO A 276 -30.71 13.94 -10.39
CA PRO A 276 -29.68 13.03 -9.94
C PRO A 276 -30.28 11.65 -9.64
N SER A 277 -29.67 10.60 -10.20
CA SER A 277 -30.06 9.21 -9.96
C SER A 277 -28.84 8.42 -9.50
N LEU A 278 -28.90 7.78 -8.34
CA LEU A 278 -27.83 6.91 -7.85
C LEU A 278 -28.05 5.50 -8.42
N VAL A 279 -27.15 5.09 -9.32
CA VAL A 279 -27.15 3.74 -9.92
C VAL A 279 -26.62 2.69 -8.93
N ASP A 280 -25.88 3.10 -7.91
CA ASP A 280 -25.63 2.28 -6.73
C ASP A 280 -26.63 2.69 -5.63
N GLY A 281 -27.89 2.24 -5.74
CA GLY A 281 -28.87 2.31 -4.65
C GLY A 281 -28.30 1.77 -3.32
N ASP A 282 -28.73 2.34 -2.19
CA ASP A 282 -28.26 2.09 -0.81
C ASP A 282 -26.86 1.48 -0.72
N VAL A 283 -25.88 2.31 -0.34
CA VAL A 283 -24.42 2.09 -0.13
C VAL A 283 -24.04 0.75 0.56
N LYS A 284 -25.00 -0.03 1.07
CA LYS A 284 -24.84 -1.33 1.72
C LYS A 284 -24.72 -2.54 0.80
N GLU A 285 -25.14 -2.52 -0.48
CA GLU A 285 -25.32 -3.80 -1.22
C GLU A 285 -24.11 -4.35 -2.01
N ASP A 286 -23.08 -3.58 -2.39
CA ASP A 286 -21.82 -4.19 -2.90
C ASP A 286 -20.59 -3.25 -2.82
N GLU A 287 -20.00 -3.09 -1.62
CA GLU A 287 -18.70 -2.39 -1.47
C GLU A 287 -17.53 -3.10 -2.18
N SER A 288 -17.73 -4.33 -2.70
CA SER A 288 -16.64 -5.08 -3.32
C SER A 288 -16.21 -4.51 -4.67
N PHE A 289 -17.11 -3.86 -5.44
CA PHE A 289 -16.74 -3.22 -6.71
C PHE A 289 -15.87 -1.96 -6.50
N PRO A 290 -16.28 -0.96 -5.69
CA PRO A 290 -15.42 0.19 -5.44
C PRO A 290 -14.10 -0.21 -4.76
N TYR A 291 -14.12 -1.20 -3.86
CA TYR A 291 -12.88 -1.72 -3.27
C TYR A 291 -11.99 -2.42 -4.30
N ALA A 292 -12.56 -3.14 -5.28
CA ALA A 292 -11.79 -3.71 -6.38
C ALA A 292 -11.12 -2.61 -7.21
N ILE A 293 -11.85 -1.56 -7.63
CA ILE A 293 -11.23 -0.42 -8.34
C ILE A 293 -10.15 0.25 -7.48
N GLN A 294 -10.40 0.40 -6.17
CA GLN A 294 -9.43 1.00 -5.25
C GLN A 294 -8.11 0.22 -5.22
N LEU A 295 -8.17 -1.12 -5.24
CA LEU A 295 -7.00 -1.99 -5.32
C LEU A 295 -6.30 -1.87 -6.68
N ALA A 296 -7.06 -1.77 -7.77
CA ALA A 296 -6.52 -1.60 -9.12
C ALA A 296 -5.75 -0.28 -9.30
N ASN A 297 -6.11 0.77 -8.58
CA ASN A 297 -5.45 2.07 -8.58
C ASN A 297 -4.65 2.34 -7.28
N SER A 298 -4.22 1.28 -6.60
CA SER A 298 -3.61 1.38 -5.26
C SER A 298 -2.29 2.14 -5.23
N PHE A 299 -1.62 2.31 -6.37
CA PHE A 299 -0.37 3.08 -6.48
C PHE A 299 -0.55 4.59 -6.31
N ALA A 300 -1.76 5.13 -6.52
CA ALA A 300 -2.02 6.57 -6.35
C ALA A 300 -1.74 7.06 -4.91
N LEU A 301 -2.06 6.24 -3.90
CA LEU A 301 -1.82 6.56 -2.49
C LEU A 301 -0.33 6.79 -2.17
N PRO A 302 0.58 5.82 -2.43
CA PRO A 302 1.99 6.01 -2.16
C PRO A 302 2.60 7.16 -2.98
N MET A 303 2.18 7.38 -4.24
CA MET A 303 2.71 8.49 -5.06
C MET A 303 2.35 9.86 -4.49
N ALA A 304 1.11 10.06 -4.07
CA ALA A 304 0.71 11.35 -3.48
C ALA A 304 1.25 11.52 -2.04
N LEU A 305 1.41 10.43 -1.27
CA LEU A 305 2.09 10.49 0.02
C LEU A 305 3.57 10.90 -0.15
N GLN A 306 4.30 10.29 -1.07
CA GLN A 306 5.68 10.65 -1.40
C GLN A 306 5.78 12.13 -1.82
N SER A 307 4.91 12.57 -2.73
CA SER A 307 4.87 13.97 -3.17
C SER A 307 4.59 14.93 -2.00
N THR A 308 3.70 14.55 -1.07
CA THR A 308 3.39 15.36 0.12
C THR A 308 4.58 15.48 1.07
N ILE A 309 5.38 14.42 1.22
CA ILE A 309 6.64 14.41 1.97
C ILE A 309 7.65 15.35 1.30
N GLU A 310 7.85 15.22 -0.01
CA GLU A 310 8.83 16.01 -0.77
C GLU A 310 8.47 17.50 -0.90
N LEU A 311 7.16 17.82 -0.90
CA LEU A 311 6.65 19.19 -0.84
C LEU A 311 6.77 19.81 0.57
N GLY A 312 7.18 19.03 1.58
CA GLY A 312 7.35 19.50 2.96
C GLY A 312 6.04 19.83 3.66
N VAL A 313 4.90 19.32 3.19
CA VAL A 313 3.57 19.65 3.72
C VAL A 313 3.44 19.27 5.19
N PHE A 314 3.94 18.09 5.58
CA PHE A 314 3.86 17.64 6.97
C PHE A 314 4.67 18.55 7.91
N ASP A 315 5.85 19.00 7.48
CA ASP A 315 6.67 19.95 8.24
C ASP A 315 5.98 21.33 8.34
N ILE A 316 5.31 21.79 7.27
CA ILE A 316 4.51 23.04 7.28
C ILE A 316 3.37 22.94 8.29
N LEU A 317 2.60 21.85 8.26
CA LEU A 317 1.50 21.62 9.21
C LEU A 317 2.01 21.50 10.65
N ALA A 318 3.14 20.83 10.87
CA ALA A 318 3.74 20.71 12.19
C ALA A 318 4.19 22.07 12.76
N LYS A 319 4.82 22.91 11.92
CA LYS A 319 5.28 24.26 12.30
C LYS A 319 4.13 25.20 12.67
N ALA A 320 2.94 25.00 12.11
CA ALA A 320 1.75 25.77 12.47
C ALA A 320 1.24 25.47 13.90
N GLY A 321 1.69 24.37 14.50
CA GLY A 321 1.44 24.02 15.90
C GLY A 321 0.43 22.88 16.10
N PRO A 322 0.37 22.30 17.32
CA PRO A 322 -0.53 21.20 17.63
C PRO A 322 -2.01 21.56 17.38
N GLY A 323 -2.70 20.75 16.59
CA GLY A 323 -4.13 20.95 16.28
C GLY A 323 -4.41 22.07 15.26
N ALA A 324 -3.38 22.72 14.72
CA ALA A 324 -3.55 23.70 13.66
C ALA A 324 -4.20 23.08 12.42
N LYS A 325 -5.06 23.87 11.77
CA LYS A 325 -5.77 23.50 10.56
C LYS A 325 -5.45 24.54 9.49
N LEU A 326 -4.85 24.12 8.38
CA LEU A 326 -4.47 25.02 7.29
C LEU A 326 -5.25 24.69 6.02
N SER A 327 -5.65 25.73 5.29
CA SER A 327 -6.17 25.57 3.93
C SER A 327 -5.02 25.22 2.97
N PRO A 328 -5.33 24.61 1.80
CA PRO A 328 -4.32 24.39 0.76
C PRO A 328 -3.58 25.67 0.35
N SER A 329 -4.26 26.82 0.29
CA SER A 329 -3.64 28.11 -0.02
C SER A 329 -2.67 28.59 1.05
N GLN A 330 -2.96 28.37 2.34
CA GLN A 330 -2.06 28.69 3.44
C GLN A 330 -0.80 27.80 3.46
N ILE A 331 -0.93 26.54 3.05
CA ILE A 331 0.21 25.63 2.92
C ILE A 331 1.06 26.04 1.72
N VAL A 332 0.44 26.28 0.56
CA VAL A 332 1.13 26.71 -0.67
C VAL A 332 1.86 28.03 -0.51
N ALA A 333 1.35 28.97 0.29
CA ALA A 333 2.02 30.23 0.59
C ALA A 333 3.40 30.07 1.26
N GLN A 334 3.70 28.88 1.81
CA GLN A 334 4.98 28.54 2.42
C GLN A 334 5.88 27.69 1.50
N MET A 335 5.45 27.43 0.26
CA MET A 335 6.20 26.65 -0.73
C MET A 335 6.87 27.55 -1.77
N PRO A 336 8.02 27.14 -2.34
CA PRO A 336 8.69 27.88 -3.41
C PRO A 336 8.03 27.61 -4.78
N THR A 337 6.73 27.89 -4.93
CA THR A 337 5.98 27.66 -6.16
C THR A 337 5.65 28.96 -6.89
N LYS A 338 5.57 28.88 -8.23
CA LYS A 338 5.05 29.95 -9.10
C LYS A 338 3.75 29.56 -9.80
N ASN A 339 3.27 28.35 -9.55
CA ASN A 339 2.08 27.80 -10.17
C ASN A 339 0.81 28.41 -9.53
N PRO A 340 -0.02 29.14 -10.28
CA PRO A 340 -1.26 29.71 -9.75
C PRO A 340 -2.26 28.62 -9.32
N ASP A 341 -2.18 27.43 -9.90
CA ASP A 341 -3.07 26.31 -9.61
C ASP A 341 -2.58 25.41 -8.46
N ALA A 342 -1.43 25.73 -7.85
CA ALA A 342 -0.79 24.89 -6.83
C ALA A 342 -1.73 24.56 -5.66
N ALA A 343 -2.53 25.52 -5.21
CA ALA A 343 -3.46 25.31 -4.10
C ALA A 343 -4.55 24.29 -4.45
N MET A 344 -5.09 24.33 -5.66
CA MET A 344 -6.11 23.39 -6.14
C MET A 344 -5.51 21.99 -6.35
N MET A 345 -4.31 21.90 -6.92
CA MET A 345 -3.62 20.61 -7.08
C MET A 345 -3.28 19.98 -5.72
N LEU A 346 -2.78 20.80 -4.79
CA LEU A 346 -2.46 20.35 -3.44
C LEU A 346 -3.71 19.87 -2.70
N ASP A 347 -4.81 20.60 -2.78
CA ASP A 347 -6.09 20.21 -2.17
C ASP A 347 -6.55 18.81 -2.60
N ARG A 348 -6.43 18.47 -3.90
CA ARG A 348 -6.76 17.14 -4.43
C ARG A 348 -5.87 16.05 -3.84
N ILE A 349 -4.56 16.30 -3.74
CA ILE A 349 -3.59 15.40 -3.11
C ILE A 349 -3.95 15.19 -1.62
N LEU A 350 -4.17 16.27 -0.87
CA LEU A 350 -4.46 16.21 0.55
C LEU A 350 -5.82 15.57 0.85
N ARG A 351 -6.82 15.77 -0.01
CA ARG A 351 -8.13 15.09 0.09
C ARG A 351 -7.99 13.58 -0.08
N MET A 352 -7.15 13.10 -0.99
CA MET A 352 -6.86 11.68 -1.12
C MET A 352 -6.16 11.12 0.13
N LEU A 353 -5.21 11.86 0.72
CA LEU A 353 -4.59 11.47 1.98
C LEU A 353 -5.58 11.47 3.15
N ALA A 354 -6.51 12.43 3.18
CA ALA A 354 -7.55 12.49 4.19
C ALA A 354 -8.57 11.33 4.09
N SER A 355 -8.94 10.89 2.88
CA SER A 355 -9.83 9.73 2.68
C SER A 355 -9.20 8.39 3.13
N HIS A 356 -7.87 8.37 3.33
CA HIS A 356 -7.11 7.27 3.91
C HIS A 356 -6.71 7.53 5.37
N SER A 357 -7.25 8.57 6.02
CA SER A 357 -6.94 8.96 7.40
C SER A 357 -5.46 9.30 7.65
N VAL A 358 -4.67 9.53 6.59
CA VAL A 358 -3.27 9.98 6.69
C VAL A 358 -3.24 11.43 7.18
N LEU A 359 -4.20 12.25 6.75
CA LEU A 359 -4.46 13.58 7.28
C LEU A 359 -5.87 13.64 7.88
N ALA A 360 -6.07 14.56 8.83
CA ALA A 360 -7.41 14.97 9.21
C ALA A 360 -7.87 16.10 8.28
N CYS A 361 -9.16 16.11 7.94
CA CYS A 361 -9.78 17.14 7.12
C CYS A 361 -11.09 17.60 7.76
N SER A 362 -11.33 18.91 7.75
CA SER A 362 -12.63 19.50 8.06
C SER A 362 -13.01 20.48 6.95
N ALA A 363 -14.30 20.64 6.71
CA ALA A 363 -14.82 21.65 5.78
C ALA A 363 -15.49 22.77 6.56
N ILE A 364 -15.25 24.01 6.13
CA ILE A 364 -15.97 25.20 6.61
C ILE A 364 -16.76 25.73 5.42
N ALA A 365 -18.06 25.90 5.59
CA ALA A 365 -18.89 26.59 4.62
C ALA A 365 -18.61 28.10 4.71
N ASP A 366 -18.45 28.76 3.58
CA ASP A 366 -18.54 30.22 3.52
C ASP A 366 -20.02 30.67 3.48
N ASP A 367 -20.22 31.98 3.59
CA ASP A 367 -21.55 32.61 3.59
C ASP A 367 -22.33 32.40 2.29
N PHE A 368 -21.66 31.93 1.23
CA PHE A 368 -22.22 31.69 -0.11
C PHE A 368 -22.46 30.20 -0.40
N GLY A 369 -22.26 29.32 0.60
CA GLY A 369 -22.47 27.88 0.50
C GLY A 369 -21.32 27.12 -0.18
N SER A 370 -20.18 27.78 -0.45
CA SER A 370 -18.97 27.12 -0.91
C SER A 370 -18.19 26.55 0.29
N PHE A 371 -17.45 25.46 0.09
CA PHE A 371 -16.71 24.81 1.17
C PHE A 371 -15.21 24.99 1.02
N GLN A 372 -14.56 25.53 2.05
CA GLN A 372 -13.12 25.50 2.18
C GLN A 372 -12.69 24.32 3.05
N ARG A 373 -11.84 23.44 2.51
CA ARG A 373 -11.20 22.36 3.26
C ARG A 373 -10.00 22.87 4.04
N LEU A 374 -9.89 22.43 5.28
CA LEU A 374 -8.73 22.63 6.14
C LEU A 374 -8.17 21.29 6.58
N TYR A 375 -6.83 21.20 6.58
CA TYR A 375 -6.09 19.99 6.86
C TYR A 375 -5.25 20.12 8.12
N SER A 376 -5.14 19.02 8.87
CA SER A 376 -4.30 18.91 10.07
C SER A 376 -3.62 17.54 10.13
N LEU A 377 -2.53 17.45 10.89
CA LEU A 377 -1.85 16.18 11.11
C LEU A 377 -2.76 15.17 11.86
N SER A 378 -2.87 13.95 11.33
CA SER A 378 -3.39 12.78 12.04
C SER A 378 -2.28 12.06 12.81
N SER A 379 -2.63 11.02 13.59
CA SER A 379 -1.65 10.15 14.26
C SER A 379 -0.66 9.51 13.28
N VAL A 380 -1.12 9.13 12.07
CA VAL A 380 -0.27 8.53 11.04
C VAL A 380 0.71 9.54 10.46
N SER A 381 0.23 10.74 10.07
CA SER A 381 1.12 11.76 9.49
C SER A 381 2.24 12.23 10.42
N LYS A 382 2.07 12.12 11.75
CA LYS A 382 3.13 12.47 12.71
C LYS A 382 4.41 11.67 12.51
N HIS A 383 4.30 10.43 12.00
CA HIS A 383 5.49 9.62 11.69
C HIS A 383 6.27 10.11 10.47
N PHE A 384 5.71 11.02 9.68
CA PHE A 384 6.36 11.63 8.51
C PHE A 384 6.89 13.05 8.78
N VAL A 385 6.64 13.59 9.99
CA VAL A 385 7.26 14.83 10.48
C VAL A 385 8.60 14.48 11.13
N ARG A 386 9.62 15.32 10.93
CA ARG A 386 10.89 15.15 11.65
C ARG A 386 10.69 15.30 13.15
N ASN A 387 11.07 14.29 13.92
CA ASN A 387 11.02 14.33 15.38
C ASN A 387 12.18 15.15 15.99
N GLU A 388 12.33 15.12 17.31
CA GLU A 388 13.40 15.81 18.02
C GLU A 388 14.83 15.38 17.65
N ASP A 389 15.00 14.19 17.07
CA ASP A 389 16.30 13.72 16.55
C ASP A 389 16.49 14.04 15.06
N GLY A 390 15.54 14.76 14.46
CA GLY A 390 15.55 15.07 13.03
C GLY A 390 15.18 13.90 12.12
N VAL A 391 14.66 12.78 12.66
CA VAL A 391 14.30 11.58 11.88
C VAL A 391 12.80 11.46 11.64
N SER A 392 12.42 10.80 10.53
CA SER A 392 11.03 10.45 10.22
C SER A 392 10.94 9.20 9.33
N LEU A 393 9.74 8.70 9.03
CA LEU A 393 9.53 7.64 8.04
C LEU A 393 9.61 8.13 6.59
N GLY A 394 9.83 9.43 6.36
CA GLY A 394 9.96 10.01 5.01
C GLY A 394 11.06 9.35 4.17
N PRO A 395 12.31 9.23 4.67
CA PRO A 395 13.38 8.53 3.96
C PRO A 395 13.10 7.04 3.70
N PHE A 396 12.39 6.36 4.61
CA PHE A 396 11.99 4.97 4.38
C PHE A 396 10.98 4.86 3.24
N MET A 397 10.02 5.78 3.15
CA MET A 397 9.12 5.88 2.01
C MET A 397 9.87 6.16 0.70
N ALA A 398 10.84 7.08 0.72
CA ALA A 398 11.67 7.39 -0.44
C ALA A 398 12.45 6.18 -0.96
N LEU A 399 13.00 5.33 -0.07
CA LEU A 399 13.65 4.08 -0.46
C LEU A 399 12.67 3.12 -1.16
N LEU A 400 11.48 2.93 -0.60
CA LEU A 400 10.48 2.01 -1.17
C LEU A 400 9.93 2.50 -2.51
N GLN A 401 9.92 3.80 -2.76
CA GLN A 401 9.51 4.42 -4.02
C GLN A 401 10.67 4.71 -4.97
N ASP A 402 11.91 4.44 -4.59
CA ASP A 402 13.06 4.63 -5.47
C ASP A 402 12.95 3.69 -6.67
N LYS A 403 13.27 4.22 -7.86
CA LYS A 403 13.20 3.48 -9.12
C LYS A 403 13.98 2.17 -9.05
N VAL A 404 15.13 2.15 -8.36
CA VAL A 404 15.96 0.95 -8.18
C VAL A 404 15.17 -0.19 -7.54
N PHE A 405 14.36 0.09 -6.50
CA PHE A 405 13.51 -0.90 -5.85
C PHE A 405 12.23 -1.20 -6.63
N LEU A 406 11.62 -0.18 -7.24
CA LEU A 406 10.38 -0.34 -8.01
C LEU A 406 10.56 -1.17 -9.28
N ASP A 407 11.70 -1.06 -9.96
CA ASP A 407 11.96 -1.80 -11.19
C ASP A 407 11.94 -3.32 -10.97
N SER A 408 12.39 -3.80 -9.80
CA SER A 408 12.37 -5.23 -9.42
C SER A 408 10.98 -5.85 -9.56
N TRP A 409 9.91 -5.10 -9.27
CA TRP A 409 8.54 -5.63 -9.31
C TRP A 409 8.11 -6.06 -10.72
N SER A 410 8.69 -5.48 -11.78
CA SER A 410 8.42 -5.88 -13.16
C SER A 410 8.85 -7.33 -13.46
N GLN A 411 9.87 -7.82 -12.75
CA GLN A 411 10.43 -9.17 -12.92
C GLN A 411 9.78 -10.20 -12.00
N LEU A 412 8.84 -9.81 -11.12
CA LEU A 412 8.22 -10.74 -10.17
C LEU A 412 7.49 -11.89 -10.87
N LYS A 413 6.70 -11.60 -11.93
CA LYS A 413 6.03 -12.64 -12.72
C LYS A 413 7.02 -13.65 -13.28
N VAL A 414 8.13 -13.16 -13.84
CA VAL A 414 9.13 -14.01 -14.49
C VAL A 414 9.89 -14.83 -13.45
N ALA A 415 10.26 -14.24 -12.32
CA ALA A 415 10.87 -14.94 -11.20
C ALA A 415 9.99 -16.08 -10.63
N ILE A 416 8.66 -15.91 -10.61
CA ILE A 416 7.74 -16.97 -10.19
C ILE A 416 7.74 -18.14 -11.18
N LEU A 417 7.78 -17.85 -12.48
CA LEU A 417 7.64 -18.86 -13.55
C LEU A 417 8.96 -19.58 -13.85
N GLU A 418 10.07 -18.84 -13.87
CA GLU A 418 11.38 -19.30 -14.33
C GLU A 418 12.42 -19.41 -13.21
N GLY A 419 12.13 -18.87 -12.03
CA GLY A 419 13.09 -18.73 -10.95
C GLY A 419 14.01 -17.51 -11.10
N GLY A 420 14.89 -17.34 -10.11
CA GLY A 420 15.76 -16.17 -9.93
C GLY A 420 15.14 -15.11 -9.01
N ILE A 421 15.92 -14.06 -8.74
CA ILE A 421 15.52 -12.95 -7.86
C ILE A 421 15.18 -11.73 -8.71
N PRO A 422 14.01 -11.09 -8.52
CA PRO A 422 13.59 -9.97 -9.34
C PRO A 422 14.62 -8.82 -9.38
N PHE A 423 15.22 -8.43 -8.25
CA PHE A 423 16.28 -7.42 -8.21
C PHE A 423 17.49 -7.81 -9.08
N ASN A 424 18.04 -9.01 -8.89
CA ASN A 424 19.19 -9.48 -9.66
C ASN A 424 18.89 -9.57 -11.17
N ARG A 425 17.65 -9.91 -11.53
CA ARG A 425 17.20 -9.94 -12.94
C ARG A 425 17.21 -8.55 -13.59
N VAL A 426 16.94 -7.50 -12.82
CA VAL A 426 16.97 -6.11 -13.31
C VAL A 426 18.39 -5.55 -13.32
N HIS A 427 19.12 -5.74 -12.22
CA HIS A 427 20.37 -5.01 -11.96
C HIS A 427 21.63 -5.83 -12.16
N GLY A 428 21.53 -7.15 -12.38
CA GLY A 428 22.66 -8.04 -12.65
C GLY A 428 23.56 -8.35 -11.43
N THR A 429 23.24 -7.85 -10.25
CA THR A 429 24.03 -7.95 -9.02
C THR A 429 23.13 -8.16 -7.80
N HIS A 430 23.72 -8.51 -6.66
CA HIS A 430 23.01 -8.66 -5.40
C HIS A 430 22.57 -7.30 -4.82
N ALA A 431 21.43 -7.26 -4.12
CA ALA A 431 20.91 -6.01 -3.51
C ALA A 431 21.91 -5.31 -2.57
N PHE A 432 22.66 -6.06 -1.75
CA PHE A 432 23.74 -5.51 -0.92
C PHE A 432 25.00 -5.05 -1.68
N GLU A 433 25.24 -5.52 -2.90
CA GLU A 433 26.37 -5.07 -3.72
C GLU A 433 26.04 -3.78 -4.49
N TYR A 434 24.77 -3.61 -4.87
CA TYR A 434 24.31 -2.50 -5.70
C TYR A 434 24.58 -1.09 -5.14
N PRO A 435 24.44 -0.81 -3.83
CA PRO A 435 24.84 0.48 -3.26
C PRO A 435 26.31 0.86 -3.53
N GLY A 436 27.20 -0.13 -3.70
CA GLY A 436 28.58 0.12 -4.11
C GLY A 436 28.73 0.63 -5.55
N LEU A 437 27.70 0.45 -6.40
CA LEU A 437 27.67 0.84 -7.80
C LEU A 437 26.92 2.16 -8.05
N ASP A 438 25.91 2.48 -7.23
CA ASP A 438 25.14 3.74 -7.30
C ASP A 438 25.26 4.53 -5.98
N PRO A 439 26.15 5.54 -5.90
CA PRO A 439 26.32 6.37 -4.70
C PRO A 439 25.05 7.13 -4.29
N ARG A 440 24.19 7.52 -5.24
CA ARG A 440 22.93 8.20 -4.96
C ARG A 440 21.96 7.23 -4.29
N PHE A 441 21.83 6.01 -4.82
CA PHE A 441 21.00 4.98 -4.18
C PHE A 441 21.55 4.57 -2.81
N ASN A 442 22.87 4.45 -2.66
CA ASN A 442 23.50 4.19 -1.36
C ASN A 442 23.12 5.23 -0.31
N GLN A 443 23.11 6.52 -0.68
CA GLN A 443 22.67 7.58 0.21
C GLN A 443 21.18 7.43 0.60
N VAL A 444 20.30 7.12 -0.35
CA VAL A 444 18.87 6.86 -0.10
C VAL A 444 18.70 5.70 0.88
N PHE A 445 19.37 4.57 0.61
CA PHE A 445 19.33 3.37 1.44
C PHE A 445 19.82 3.64 2.86
N ASN A 446 21.01 4.23 3.03
CA ASN A 446 21.58 4.50 4.35
C ASN A 446 20.74 5.50 5.14
N THR A 447 20.22 6.55 4.50
CA THR A 447 19.36 7.54 5.15
C THR A 447 18.06 6.88 5.65
N ALA A 448 17.45 6.02 4.84
CA ALA A 448 16.26 5.25 5.21
C ALA A 448 16.53 4.32 6.40
N MET A 449 17.60 3.54 6.36
CA MET A 449 17.95 2.60 7.42
C MET A 449 18.30 3.31 8.74
N LEU A 450 19.02 4.42 8.68
CA LEU A 450 19.35 5.25 9.84
C LEU A 450 18.09 5.80 10.50
N ASN A 451 17.19 6.38 9.71
CA ASN A 451 15.95 7.00 10.22
C ASN A 451 15.05 5.94 10.86
N HIS A 452 14.80 4.84 10.14
CA HIS A 452 13.95 3.76 10.64
C HIS A 452 14.54 3.12 11.91
N THR A 453 15.84 2.82 11.93
CA THR A 453 16.50 2.23 13.10
C THR A 453 16.46 3.15 14.31
N THR A 454 16.66 4.46 14.13
CA THR A 454 16.60 5.44 15.22
C THR A 454 15.21 5.43 15.88
N ILE A 455 14.14 5.46 15.07
CA ILE A 455 12.75 5.45 15.56
C ILE A 455 12.46 4.15 16.33
N VAL A 456 12.78 3.00 15.74
CA VAL A 456 12.48 1.69 16.33
C VAL A 456 13.29 1.45 17.61
N MET A 457 14.60 1.71 17.58
CA MET A 457 15.46 1.43 18.72
C MET A 457 15.18 2.32 19.92
N LYS A 458 14.79 3.59 19.72
CA LYS A 458 14.35 4.45 20.82
C LYS A 458 13.18 3.83 21.60
N GLN A 459 12.14 3.36 20.90
CA GLN A 459 11.00 2.73 21.54
C GLN A 459 11.36 1.39 22.19
N ILE A 460 12.23 0.59 21.57
CA ILE A 460 12.74 -0.65 22.19
C ILE A 460 13.46 -0.35 23.50
N LEU A 461 14.34 0.65 23.54
CA LEU A 461 15.13 1.00 24.72
C LEU A 461 14.28 1.49 25.91
N GLU A 462 13.06 1.97 25.68
CA GLU A 462 12.14 2.34 26.75
C GLU A 462 11.63 1.12 27.51
N VAL A 463 11.29 0.05 26.79
CA VAL A 463 10.56 -1.10 27.34
C VAL A 463 11.43 -2.34 27.55
N TYR A 464 12.43 -2.57 26.69
CA TYR A 464 13.28 -3.76 26.75
C TYR A 464 14.45 -3.55 27.72
N LYS A 465 14.53 -4.43 28.73
CA LYS A 465 15.53 -4.37 29.82
C LYS A 465 16.68 -5.37 29.66
N GLY A 466 16.67 -6.17 28.59
CA GLY A 466 17.65 -7.23 28.40
C GLY A 466 19.10 -6.74 28.19
N PHE A 467 19.34 -5.44 28.05
CA PHE A 467 20.68 -4.85 27.94
C PHE A 467 21.33 -4.51 29.30
N GLU A 468 20.56 -4.35 30.38
CA GLU A 468 21.04 -3.70 31.63
C GLU A 468 22.28 -4.36 32.25
N GLN A 469 22.40 -5.69 32.16
CA GLN A 469 23.47 -6.45 32.81
C GLN A 469 24.65 -6.78 31.90
N LEU A 470 24.60 -6.37 30.62
CA LEU A 470 25.66 -6.69 29.66
C LEU A 470 26.88 -5.80 29.89
N LYS A 471 28.08 -6.31 29.56
CA LYS A 471 29.32 -5.54 29.54
C LYS A 471 29.87 -5.38 28.13
N LEU A 472 29.75 -6.42 27.30
CA LEU A 472 30.16 -6.43 25.90
C LEU A 472 29.03 -6.90 25.00
N LEU A 473 28.55 -6.02 24.12
CA LEU A 473 27.49 -6.30 23.15
C LEU A 473 28.06 -6.24 21.74
N VAL A 474 27.83 -7.29 20.94
CA VAL A 474 28.20 -7.30 19.51
C VAL A 474 26.95 -7.10 18.69
N ASP A 475 26.93 -6.10 17.81
CA ASP A 475 25.85 -5.87 16.84
C ASP A 475 26.30 -6.39 15.48
N VAL A 476 25.72 -7.52 15.05
CA VAL A 476 26.07 -8.18 13.79
C VAL A 476 25.17 -7.66 12.69
N GLY A 477 25.77 -7.16 11.61
CA GLY A 477 25.07 -6.41 10.57
C GLY A 477 24.62 -5.03 11.07
N GLY A 478 25.36 -4.43 11.99
CA GLY A 478 24.99 -3.16 12.63
C GLY A 478 25.15 -1.92 11.72
N GLY A 479 25.60 -2.12 10.47
CA GLY A 479 25.75 -1.09 9.46
C GLY A 479 26.69 0.03 9.92
N LEU A 480 26.17 1.26 9.90
CA LEU A 480 26.91 2.44 10.35
C LEU A 480 27.02 2.55 11.88
N GLY A 481 26.49 1.60 12.66
CA GLY A 481 26.65 1.56 14.13
C GLY A 481 25.65 2.38 14.94
N VAL A 482 24.58 2.88 14.30
CA VAL A 482 23.55 3.72 14.92
C VAL A 482 22.85 3.00 16.09
N THR A 483 22.57 1.71 15.95
CA THR A 483 21.94 0.92 17.01
C THR A 483 22.82 0.87 18.27
N LEU A 484 24.09 0.53 18.13
CA LEU A 484 25.02 0.51 19.26
C LEU A 484 25.26 1.89 19.86
N ASN A 485 25.30 2.95 19.05
CA ASN A 485 25.37 4.31 19.56
C ASN A 485 24.20 4.62 20.50
N LEU A 486 22.96 4.26 20.11
CA LEU A 486 21.77 4.47 20.95
C LEU A 486 21.80 3.62 22.23
N ILE A 487 22.24 2.36 22.13
CA ILE A 487 22.34 1.46 23.29
C ILE A 487 23.40 1.96 24.28
N THR A 488 24.62 2.24 23.81
CA THR A 488 25.75 2.68 24.66
C THR A 488 25.56 4.09 25.23
N SER A 489 24.85 4.97 24.52
CA SER A 489 24.46 6.28 25.06
C SER A 489 23.51 6.15 26.25
N ARG A 490 22.65 5.13 26.27
CA ARG A 490 21.73 4.84 27.39
C ARG A 490 22.40 4.04 28.50
N TYR A 491 23.27 3.11 28.13
CA TYR A 491 23.96 2.19 29.03
C TYR A 491 25.47 2.35 28.86
N SER A 492 26.02 3.41 29.46
CA SER A 492 27.42 3.82 29.26
C SER A 492 28.45 2.81 29.80
N HIS A 493 28.02 1.82 30.58
CA HIS A 493 28.86 0.71 31.04
C HIS A 493 29.03 -0.40 30.00
N ILE A 494 28.20 -0.42 28.95
CA ILE A 494 28.30 -1.39 27.86
C ILE A 494 29.37 -0.92 26.86
N LYS A 495 30.29 -1.82 26.53
CA LYS A 495 31.15 -1.70 25.34
C LYS A 495 30.46 -2.38 24.16
N GLY A 496 30.41 -1.70 23.02
CA GLY A 496 29.82 -2.21 21.79
C GLY A 496 30.89 -2.62 20.77
N ILE A 497 30.67 -3.71 20.04
CA ILE A 497 31.39 -4.02 18.80
C ILE A 497 30.37 -3.97 17.66
N ASN A 498 30.46 -2.95 16.81
CA ASN A 498 29.70 -2.89 15.57
C ASN A 498 30.40 -3.74 14.51
N PHE A 499 29.77 -4.82 14.10
CA PHE A 499 30.34 -5.79 13.17
C PHE A 499 29.55 -5.86 11.87
N ASP A 500 30.20 -5.53 10.76
CA ASP A 500 29.61 -5.54 9.42
C ASP A 500 30.70 -5.78 8.35
N LEU A 501 30.34 -5.76 7.08
CA LEU A 501 31.29 -5.90 5.97
C LEU A 501 32.34 -4.77 6.01
N PRO A 502 33.60 -5.04 5.64
CA PRO A 502 34.68 -4.04 5.72
C PRO A 502 34.36 -2.71 5.00
N HIS A 503 33.72 -2.79 3.82
CA HIS A 503 33.36 -1.60 3.03
C HIS A 503 32.22 -0.77 3.63
N VAL A 504 31.42 -1.34 4.54
CA VAL A 504 30.38 -0.60 5.28
C VAL A 504 31.01 0.07 6.51
N ILE A 505 31.79 -0.71 7.27
CA ILE A 505 32.41 -0.25 8.51
C ILE A 505 33.35 0.94 8.30
N GLN A 506 34.06 1.02 7.17
CA GLN A 506 34.93 2.17 6.85
C GLN A 506 34.19 3.53 6.81
N HIS A 507 32.86 3.52 6.68
CA HIS A 507 32.02 4.72 6.68
C HIS A 507 31.28 4.95 8.01
N GLY A 508 31.49 4.09 9.01
CA GLY A 508 30.91 4.21 10.34
C GLY A 508 31.47 5.42 11.10
N PRO A 509 30.62 6.34 11.59
CA PRO A 509 31.07 7.44 12.44
C PRO A 509 31.61 6.93 13.78
N PRO A 510 32.65 7.55 14.37
CA PRO A 510 33.12 7.15 15.68
C PRO A 510 32.06 7.44 16.75
N TYR A 511 31.69 6.43 17.54
CA TYR A 511 30.77 6.57 18.67
C TYR A 511 31.45 6.21 20.00
N PRO A 512 31.26 6.99 21.07
CA PRO A 512 31.80 6.65 22.40
C PRO A 512 31.35 5.26 22.85
N GLY A 513 32.32 4.42 23.23
CA GLY A 513 32.05 3.05 23.71
C GLY A 513 31.76 2.03 22.60
N VAL A 514 31.87 2.40 21.32
CA VAL A 514 31.67 1.50 20.18
C VAL A 514 32.97 1.31 19.40
N GLU A 515 33.35 0.05 19.19
CA GLU A 515 34.43 -0.37 18.31
C GLU A 515 33.85 -0.85 16.97
N HIS A 516 34.42 -0.39 15.86
CA HIS A 516 34.02 -0.74 14.51
C HIS A 516 34.92 -1.86 13.97
N LEU A 517 34.33 -3.02 13.63
CA LEU A 517 35.09 -4.20 13.19
C LEU A 517 34.52 -4.77 11.89
N GLY A 518 35.36 -4.83 10.86
CA GLY A 518 35.00 -5.41 9.56
C GLY A 518 35.19 -6.93 9.53
N GLY A 519 34.25 -7.66 8.91
CA GLY A 519 34.40 -9.09 8.63
C GLY A 519 33.19 -9.69 7.92
N ASP A 520 33.14 -11.02 7.83
CA ASP A 520 32.01 -11.78 7.30
C ASP A 520 31.38 -12.64 8.40
N MET A 521 30.11 -12.36 8.71
CA MET A 521 29.33 -13.05 9.73
C MET A 521 29.09 -14.54 9.43
N PHE A 522 29.22 -14.95 8.16
CA PHE A 522 29.15 -16.35 7.77
C PHE A 522 30.47 -17.10 7.97
N GLU A 523 31.59 -16.40 8.15
CA GLU A 523 32.87 -17.00 8.54
C GLU A 523 33.00 -17.06 10.05
N SER A 524 32.87 -15.91 10.72
CA SER A 524 32.92 -15.82 12.18
C SER A 524 32.27 -14.53 12.67
N VAL A 525 31.87 -14.50 13.94
CA VAL A 525 31.37 -13.28 14.60
C VAL A 525 32.20 -13.02 15.86
N PRO A 526 32.43 -11.74 16.23
CA PRO A 526 33.17 -11.39 17.45
C PRO A 526 32.52 -11.96 18.70
N LYS A 527 33.33 -12.27 19.71
CA LYS A 527 32.83 -12.75 21.01
C LYS A 527 32.24 -11.61 21.83
N GLY A 528 31.14 -11.88 22.51
CA GLY A 528 30.47 -10.93 23.41
C GLY A 528 29.60 -11.61 24.44
N ASP A 529 29.17 -10.87 25.47
CA ASP A 529 28.20 -11.38 26.46
C ASP A 529 26.84 -11.65 25.81
N ALA A 530 26.48 -10.80 24.83
CA ALA A 530 25.36 -11.02 23.95
C ALA A 530 25.69 -10.56 22.53
N ILE A 531 24.96 -11.15 21.57
CA ILE A 531 24.96 -10.73 20.17
C ILE A 531 23.58 -10.17 19.84
N PHE A 532 23.54 -9.02 19.20
CA PHE A 532 22.34 -8.36 18.73
C PHE A 532 22.28 -8.45 17.20
N MET A 533 21.08 -8.70 16.67
CA MET A 533 20.79 -8.72 15.23
C MET A 533 19.41 -8.12 15.01
N LYS A 534 19.34 -6.98 14.32
CA LYS A 534 18.07 -6.37 13.91
C LYS A 534 17.97 -6.41 12.39
N TRP A 535 16.89 -6.98 11.85
CA TRP A 535 16.72 -7.10 10.39
C TRP A 535 17.91 -7.77 9.72
N ILE A 536 18.33 -8.91 10.28
CA ILE A 536 19.41 -9.71 9.68
C ILE A 536 18.84 -11.03 9.20
N LEU A 537 18.16 -11.77 10.09
CA LEU A 537 17.70 -13.12 9.72
C LEU A 537 16.69 -13.06 8.58
N HIS A 538 15.90 -11.98 8.46
CA HIS A 538 14.92 -11.84 7.38
C HIS A 538 15.52 -11.68 5.97
N ASP A 539 16.78 -11.27 5.85
CA ASP A 539 17.44 -11.07 4.54
C ASP A 539 17.91 -12.39 3.91
N TRP A 540 18.08 -13.41 4.73
CA TRP A 540 18.73 -14.65 4.33
C TRP A 540 17.80 -15.85 4.35
N ASN A 541 18.13 -16.85 3.54
CA ASN A 541 17.46 -18.14 3.57
C ASN A 541 17.77 -18.92 4.87
N ASP A 542 17.04 -20.00 5.12
CA ASP A 542 17.15 -20.76 6.37
C ASP A 542 18.53 -21.41 6.58
N GLU A 543 19.24 -21.77 5.51
CA GLU A 543 20.58 -22.37 5.59
C GLU A 543 21.63 -21.34 6.04
N HIS A 544 21.58 -20.14 5.47
CA HIS A 544 22.44 -19.02 5.87
C HIS A 544 22.12 -18.56 7.30
N CYS A 545 20.84 -18.43 7.65
CA CYS A 545 20.43 -18.12 9.02
C CYS A 545 20.94 -19.16 10.01
N LEU A 546 20.88 -20.45 9.67
CA LEU A 546 21.41 -21.52 10.52
C LEU A 546 22.93 -21.43 10.68
N LYS A 547 23.66 -21.15 9.60
CA LYS A 547 25.12 -20.94 9.64
C LYS A 547 25.48 -19.78 10.56
N LEU A 548 24.83 -18.63 10.36
CA LEU A 548 25.01 -17.44 11.17
C LEU A 548 24.69 -17.69 12.65
N LEU A 549 23.53 -18.28 12.94
CA LEU A 549 23.11 -18.56 14.31
C LEU A 549 24.08 -19.53 15.03
N LYS A 550 24.69 -20.49 14.33
CA LYS A 550 25.75 -21.34 14.88
C LYS A 550 27.02 -20.55 15.20
N ASN A 551 27.42 -19.63 14.33
CA ASN A 551 28.54 -18.73 14.62
C ASN A 551 28.25 -17.88 15.86
N CYS A 552 27.04 -17.31 15.96
CA CYS A 552 26.60 -16.55 17.13
C CYS A 552 26.58 -17.41 18.41
N TYR A 553 26.05 -18.63 18.34
CA TYR A 553 26.04 -19.58 19.45
C TYR A 553 27.46 -19.82 19.99
N ASN A 554 28.44 -20.05 19.09
CA ASN A 554 29.84 -20.30 19.45
C ASN A 554 30.57 -19.05 19.99
N ALA A 555 30.06 -17.86 19.67
CA ALA A 555 30.66 -16.59 20.07
C ALA A 555 30.07 -16.01 21.36
N THR A 556 28.97 -16.58 21.86
CA THR A 556 28.39 -16.25 23.18
C THR A 556 28.83 -17.24 24.26
N PRO A 557 29.00 -16.80 25.53
CA PRO A 557 29.23 -17.70 26.65
C PRO A 557 28.01 -18.59 26.93
N ASN A 558 28.16 -19.59 27.80
CA ASN A 558 27.08 -20.55 28.14
C ASN A 558 25.83 -19.87 28.75
N ASP A 559 26.01 -18.75 29.45
CA ASP A 559 24.95 -17.91 30.01
C ASP A 559 24.66 -16.67 29.14
N GLY A 560 25.27 -16.59 27.96
CA GLY A 560 25.04 -15.55 26.97
C GLY A 560 23.74 -15.75 26.20
N LYS A 561 23.42 -14.77 25.36
CA LYS A 561 22.19 -14.78 24.55
C LYS A 561 22.38 -14.09 23.20
N VAL A 562 21.55 -14.48 22.24
CA VAL A 562 21.39 -13.76 20.98
C VAL A 562 20.04 -13.03 21.01
N ILE A 563 20.07 -11.72 20.77
CA ILE A 563 18.91 -10.83 20.76
C ILE A 563 18.57 -10.53 19.30
N VAL A 564 17.43 -11.02 18.84
CA VAL A 564 16.95 -10.83 17.46
C VAL A 564 15.78 -9.87 17.46
N VAL A 565 15.82 -8.85 16.61
CA VAL A 565 14.73 -7.90 16.37
C VAL A 565 14.26 -8.08 14.93
N ASP A 566 13.15 -8.81 14.75
CA ASP A 566 12.57 -9.12 13.46
C ASP A 566 11.03 -9.15 13.52
N ALA A 567 10.39 -9.05 12.36
CA ALA A 567 8.95 -9.25 12.26
C ALA A 567 8.62 -10.76 12.36
N VAL A 568 7.45 -11.06 12.94
CA VAL A 568 6.98 -12.44 13.08
C VAL A 568 5.65 -12.57 12.38
N LEU A 569 5.60 -13.43 11.37
CA LEU A 569 4.37 -13.64 10.60
C LEU A 569 3.37 -14.52 11.34
N PRO A 570 2.07 -14.16 11.31
CA PRO A 570 1.04 -15.07 11.77
C PRO A 570 0.91 -16.27 10.81
N ILE A 571 0.51 -17.41 11.36
CA ILE A 571 0.29 -18.62 10.57
C ILE A 571 -0.84 -18.40 9.56
N ILE A 572 -1.97 -17.81 10.00
CA ILE A 572 -3.07 -17.40 9.12
C ILE A 572 -3.07 -15.88 9.00
N PRO A 573 -2.99 -15.31 7.79
CA PRO A 573 -3.13 -13.88 7.59
C PRO A 573 -4.48 -13.38 8.10
N ASN A 574 -4.49 -12.26 8.83
CA ASN A 574 -5.68 -11.51 9.20
C ASN A 574 -5.61 -10.09 8.59
N ILE A 575 -6.68 -9.32 8.75
CA ILE A 575 -6.82 -8.00 8.12
C ILE A 575 -6.21 -6.83 8.93
N SER A 576 -5.49 -7.13 10.02
CA SER A 576 -4.84 -6.09 10.83
C SER A 576 -3.75 -5.37 10.05
N THR A 577 -3.51 -4.10 10.39
CA THR A 577 -2.43 -3.30 9.78
C THR A 577 -1.06 -3.96 9.93
N PHE A 578 -0.80 -4.60 11.09
CA PHE A 578 0.42 -5.37 11.33
C PHE A 578 0.61 -6.50 10.32
N THR A 579 -0.42 -7.33 10.10
CA THR A 579 -0.32 -8.46 9.17
C THR A 579 -0.16 -7.99 7.73
N LYS A 580 -0.83 -6.90 7.35
CA LYS A 580 -0.66 -6.26 6.05
C LYS A 580 0.78 -5.79 5.85
N SER A 581 1.31 -4.99 6.79
CA SER A 581 2.67 -4.44 6.68
C SER A 581 3.75 -5.51 6.68
N THR A 582 3.62 -6.54 7.51
CA THR A 582 4.59 -7.65 7.56
C THR A 582 4.49 -8.55 6.33
N SER A 583 3.30 -8.77 5.77
CA SER A 583 3.16 -9.50 4.50
C SER A 583 3.70 -8.69 3.31
N GLN A 584 3.56 -7.35 3.33
CA GLN A 584 4.18 -6.47 2.33
C GLN A 584 5.70 -6.53 2.41
N LEU A 585 6.27 -6.48 3.63
CA LEU A 585 7.70 -6.63 3.84
C LEU A 585 8.19 -8.01 3.38
N ASP A 586 7.43 -9.07 3.64
CA ASP A 586 7.76 -10.40 3.15
C ASP A 586 7.80 -10.46 1.62
N VAL A 587 6.81 -9.91 0.91
CA VAL A 587 6.85 -9.87 -0.55
C VAL A 587 7.98 -8.96 -1.05
N LEU A 588 8.31 -7.87 -0.34
CA LEU A 588 9.48 -7.05 -0.64
C LEU A 588 10.79 -7.84 -0.50
N MET A 589 10.97 -8.61 0.56
CA MET A 589 12.15 -9.47 0.72
C MET A 589 12.26 -10.49 -0.43
N MET A 590 11.13 -11.01 -0.90
CA MET A 590 11.08 -11.87 -2.09
C MET A 590 11.55 -11.18 -3.37
N THR A 591 11.31 -9.87 -3.53
CA THR A 591 11.71 -9.13 -4.72
C THR A 591 13.16 -8.67 -4.66
N GLN A 592 13.67 -8.36 -3.47
CA GLN A 592 15.00 -7.76 -3.31
C GLN A 592 16.11 -8.76 -2.95
N ASN A 593 15.85 -9.72 -2.05
CA ASN A 593 16.90 -10.52 -1.42
C ASN A 593 16.82 -12.01 -1.81
N PRO A 594 17.96 -12.67 -2.12
CA PRO A 594 17.99 -14.09 -2.44
C PRO A 594 17.64 -14.97 -1.25
N GLY A 595 16.40 -15.43 -1.23
CA GLY A 595 15.89 -16.35 -0.21
C GLY A 595 15.50 -15.66 1.10
N GLY A 596 15.59 -14.33 1.18
CA GLY A 596 15.06 -13.53 2.27
C GLY A 596 13.55 -13.73 2.44
N LYS A 597 13.12 -13.81 3.69
CA LYS A 597 11.72 -14.01 4.09
C LYS A 597 11.46 -13.60 5.54
N GLU A 598 10.24 -13.15 5.77
CA GLU A 598 9.69 -13.05 7.13
C GLU A 598 9.25 -14.44 7.61
N ARG A 599 9.41 -14.71 8.91
CA ARG A 599 9.23 -16.06 9.49
C ARG A 599 8.14 -16.09 10.54
N THR A 600 7.51 -17.25 10.66
CA THR A 600 6.60 -17.57 11.75
C THR A 600 7.37 -17.90 13.03
N GLN A 601 6.69 -17.89 14.18
CA GLN A 601 7.29 -18.32 15.46
C GLN A 601 7.82 -19.76 15.40
N GLN A 602 7.15 -20.66 14.68
CA GLN A 602 7.58 -22.05 14.48
C GLN A 602 8.88 -22.13 13.69
N GLU A 603 9.02 -21.34 12.61
CA GLU A 603 10.25 -21.28 11.82
C GLU A 603 11.43 -20.71 12.62
N PHE A 604 11.22 -19.65 13.41
CA PHE A 604 12.25 -19.14 14.31
C PHE A 604 12.66 -20.18 15.34
N THR A 605 11.70 -20.88 15.96
CA THR A 605 11.96 -21.94 16.94
C THR A 605 12.77 -23.07 16.32
N ALA A 606 12.42 -23.49 15.10
CA ALA A 606 13.16 -24.51 14.37
C ALA A 606 14.61 -24.08 14.07
N LEU A 607 14.84 -22.81 13.68
CA LEU A 607 16.18 -22.27 13.46
C LEU A 607 17.00 -22.25 14.76
N ALA A 608 16.42 -21.73 15.85
CA ALA A 608 17.09 -21.66 17.14
C ALA A 608 17.50 -23.06 17.64
N THR A 609 16.56 -24.01 17.63
CA THR A 609 16.82 -25.40 18.06
C THR A 609 17.91 -26.07 17.21
N LYS A 610 17.86 -25.92 15.87
CA LYS A 610 18.88 -26.49 14.97
C LYS A 610 20.25 -25.84 15.13
N ALA A 611 20.31 -24.58 15.56
CA ALA A 611 21.56 -23.87 15.83
C ALA A 611 22.18 -24.24 17.19
N GLY A 612 21.43 -24.93 18.06
CA GLY A 612 21.90 -25.40 19.38
C GLY A 612 21.30 -24.66 20.57
N PHE A 613 20.48 -23.63 20.34
CA PHE A 613 19.81 -22.89 21.43
C PHE A 613 18.73 -23.75 22.08
N SER A 614 18.51 -23.55 23.38
CA SER A 614 17.52 -24.30 24.16
C SER A 614 16.10 -23.75 24.02
N GLY A 615 15.95 -22.51 23.56
CA GLY A 615 14.65 -21.91 23.32
C GLY A 615 14.72 -20.43 22.95
N ILE A 616 13.54 -19.84 22.72
CA ILE A 616 13.35 -18.43 22.40
C ILE A 616 12.38 -17.81 23.41
N ARG A 617 12.72 -16.64 23.93
CA ARG A 617 11.82 -15.78 24.71
C ARG A 617 11.42 -14.59 23.86
N TYR A 618 10.12 -14.35 23.73
CA TYR A 618 9.56 -13.21 23.03
C TYR A 618 9.28 -12.11 24.06
N GLU A 619 10.25 -11.21 24.25
CA GLU A 619 10.31 -10.31 25.41
C GLU A 619 9.37 -9.10 25.26
N CYS A 620 9.32 -8.47 24.09
CA CYS A 620 8.39 -7.38 23.81
C CYS A 620 8.07 -7.25 22.32
N PHE A 621 6.98 -6.52 22.02
CA PHE A 621 6.53 -6.22 20.68
C PHE A 621 6.40 -4.70 20.49
N VAL A 622 7.20 -4.11 19.61
CA VAL A 622 7.34 -2.66 19.42
C VAL A 622 7.51 -2.34 17.94
N CYS A 623 6.80 -1.34 17.40
CA CYS A 623 6.92 -0.94 15.98
C CYS A 623 6.79 -2.09 14.96
N ASN A 624 5.93 -3.09 15.21
CA ASN A 624 5.79 -4.31 14.40
C ASN A 624 6.97 -5.30 14.50
N PHE A 625 7.90 -5.10 15.42
CA PHE A 625 9.02 -6.01 15.71
C PHE A 625 8.80 -6.77 17.00
N TRP A 626 9.20 -8.04 16.99
CA TRP A 626 9.44 -8.78 18.21
C TRP A 626 10.90 -8.67 18.59
N VAL A 627 11.16 -8.37 19.86
CA VAL A 627 12.48 -8.57 20.47
C VAL A 627 12.50 -9.99 21.03
N MET A 628 13.34 -10.83 20.44
CA MET A 628 13.46 -12.25 20.75
C MET A 628 14.82 -12.54 21.38
N GLU A 629 14.85 -13.24 22.51
CA GLU A 629 16.09 -13.74 23.11
C GLU A 629 16.24 -15.24 22.88
N PHE A 630 17.30 -15.63 22.19
CA PHE A 630 17.70 -17.01 21.99
C PHE A 630 18.74 -17.33 23.06
N PHE A 631 18.47 -18.33 23.90
CA PHE A 631 19.27 -18.62 25.09
C PHE A 631 19.64 -20.10 25.20
N ASN A 632 20.69 -20.36 25.97
CA ASN A 632 21.17 -21.68 26.31
C ASN A 632 20.76 -21.98 27.76
N TYR A 633 19.90 -22.98 27.99
CA TYR A 633 19.70 -23.50 29.33
C TYR A 633 20.83 -24.48 29.63
N VAL A 634 21.74 -24.10 30.52
CA VAL A 634 22.42 -25.09 31.35
C VAL A 634 21.46 -25.44 32.49
N LEU A 635 21.11 -26.71 32.63
CA LEU A 635 20.44 -27.26 33.81
C LEU A 635 21.19 -26.86 35.08
N LYS A 636 20.87 -25.70 35.68
CA LYS A 636 21.14 -25.49 37.09
C LYS A 636 20.07 -26.27 37.85
N LEU A 637 20.49 -27.43 38.36
CA LEU A 637 19.77 -28.35 39.25
C LEU A 637 19.16 -27.71 40.52
N GLU A 638 19.06 -26.39 40.62
CA GLU A 638 18.56 -25.68 41.80
C GLU A 638 17.02 -25.61 41.87
N TRP A 639 16.32 -25.75 40.75
CA TRP A 639 14.85 -25.70 40.75
C TRP A 639 14.22 -26.98 41.33
N LEU A 640 14.81 -28.16 41.07
CA LEU A 640 14.38 -29.43 41.67
C LEU A 640 14.73 -29.54 43.18
N LEU A 641 15.76 -28.83 43.65
CA LEU A 641 16.13 -28.81 45.07
C LEU A 641 15.32 -27.79 45.88
N ARG A 642 14.78 -26.74 45.25
CA ARG A 642 13.86 -25.80 45.91
C ARG A 642 12.44 -26.36 46.06
N SER A 643 11.95 -27.20 45.14
CA SER A 643 10.64 -27.85 45.28
C SER A 643 10.62 -28.99 46.31
N THR A 644 11.75 -29.65 46.56
CA THR A 644 11.87 -30.75 47.54
C THR A 644 12.08 -30.29 48.99
N ARG A 645 12.49 -29.03 49.24
CA ARG A 645 12.57 -28.46 50.61
C ARG A 645 11.25 -27.88 51.13
N VAL A 646 10.26 -27.64 50.27
CA VAL A 646 8.95 -27.10 50.68
C VAL A 646 7.94 -28.20 51.06
N GLN A 647 8.24 -29.48 50.78
CA GLN A 647 7.36 -30.62 51.11
C GLN A 647 7.70 -31.38 52.40
N ARG A 648 8.59 -30.88 53.27
CA ARG A 648 8.93 -31.54 54.56
C ARG A 648 8.46 -30.82 55.84
N MET A 649 7.53 -29.88 55.74
CA MET A 649 6.82 -29.36 56.91
C MET A 649 5.31 -29.55 56.76
N GLY A 650 4.80 -30.59 57.40
CA GLY A 650 3.38 -30.72 57.72
C GLY A 650 2.67 -31.94 57.15
N VAL A 651 2.91 -33.13 57.71
CA VAL A 651 1.89 -34.20 57.74
C VAL A 651 2.02 -34.98 59.06
N LYS A 652 0.96 -34.91 59.88
CA LYS A 652 0.71 -35.78 61.04
C LYS A 652 0.26 -37.17 60.58
N ARG A 653 0.63 -38.18 61.38
CA ARG A 653 0.38 -39.62 61.24
C ARG A 653 -1.08 -39.99 60.93
N GLY A 654 -1.28 -41.01 60.09
CA GLY A 654 -2.46 -41.88 60.13
C GLY A 654 -2.82 -42.58 58.82
N THR A 655 -2.73 -43.92 58.83
CA THR A 655 -3.35 -44.95 57.95
C THR A 655 -2.78 -45.25 56.54
N PRO A 656 -2.83 -46.53 56.09
CA PRO A 656 -1.82 -47.14 55.22
C PRO A 656 -2.20 -47.20 53.72
N ILE A 657 -1.14 -47.22 52.89
CA ILE A 657 -1.16 -47.23 51.43
C ILE A 657 -1.26 -48.68 50.91
N GLY A 658 -2.24 -48.96 50.04
CA GLY A 658 -2.29 -50.14 49.15
C GLY A 658 -1.64 -49.85 47.78
N PRO A 659 -1.27 -50.89 46.99
CA PRO A 659 -0.30 -50.72 45.91
C PRO A 659 -0.89 -50.05 44.66
N ILE A 660 -0.04 -49.25 44.02
CA ILE A 660 -0.32 -48.47 42.82
C ILE A 660 -0.44 -49.38 41.59
N SER A 661 -1.57 -49.29 40.89
CA SER A 661 -1.75 -49.81 39.53
C SER A 661 -1.49 -48.68 38.52
N SER A 662 -0.67 -48.99 37.52
CA SER A 662 -0.31 -48.14 36.39
C SER A 662 -1.49 -47.91 35.45
N SER A 663 -2.02 -46.68 35.41
CA SER A 663 -2.76 -46.05 34.29
C SER A 663 -3.35 -44.73 34.79
N ILE A 664 -3.00 -43.59 34.20
CA ILE A 664 -3.92 -42.48 33.88
C ILE A 664 -3.14 -41.42 33.11
N LEU A 665 -3.63 -41.22 31.89
CA LEU A 665 -3.31 -40.15 30.95
C LEU A 665 -4.34 -39.02 31.17
N VAL A 666 -3.96 -37.78 30.81
CA VAL A 666 -4.80 -36.57 30.59
C VAL A 666 -5.10 -35.67 31.80
N ALA A 667 -4.54 -34.45 31.79
CA ALA A 667 -5.30 -33.19 31.59
C ALA A 667 -4.40 -31.95 31.82
N LEU A 668 -4.06 -31.23 30.75
CA LEU A 668 -3.61 -29.83 30.80
C LEU A 668 -4.85 -28.92 30.73
N PRO A 669 -4.99 -27.88 31.57
CA PRO A 669 -6.13 -26.97 31.48
C PRO A 669 -5.94 -25.95 30.34
N PRO A 670 -7.03 -25.50 29.69
CA PRO A 670 -6.99 -24.51 28.61
C PRO A 670 -6.81 -23.08 29.15
N LEU A 671 -5.87 -22.32 28.57
CA LEU A 671 -5.76 -20.88 28.77
C LEU A 671 -6.86 -20.16 27.98
N ILE A 672 -7.93 -19.78 28.67
CA ILE A 672 -8.98 -18.90 28.14
C ILE A 672 -8.50 -17.46 28.26
N TYR A 673 -8.28 -16.79 27.12
CA TYR A 673 -8.06 -15.36 27.03
C TYR A 673 -9.42 -14.64 27.04
N ARG A 674 -9.73 -13.86 28.08
CA ARG A 674 -10.84 -12.89 28.08
C ARG A 674 -10.30 -11.49 27.72
N PRO A 675 -10.86 -10.77 26.74
CA PRO A 675 -10.56 -9.36 26.55
C PRO A 675 -11.25 -8.52 27.64
N ARG A 676 -10.51 -7.59 28.25
CA ARG A 676 -11.09 -6.56 29.14
C ARG A 676 -11.82 -5.53 28.29
N SER A 677 -13.10 -5.34 28.58
CA SER A 677 -13.90 -4.18 28.21
C SER A 677 -13.37 -2.92 28.92
N PHE A 678 -13.13 -1.85 28.18
CA PHE A 678 -13.09 -0.49 28.73
C PHE A 678 -14.51 0.08 28.68
N ASN A 679 -15.00 0.56 29.82
CA ASN A 679 -16.19 1.40 29.92
C ASN A 679 -15.78 2.73 30.55
N SER A 680 -16.49 3.78 30.07
CA SER A 680 -16.43 5.23 30.35
C SER A 680 -15.18 5.97 29.90
#